data_AF-A0A354S6Q9-F1
#
_entry.id   AF-A0A354S6Q9-F1
#
_cell.length_a   1.000
_cell.length_b   1.000
_cell.length_c   1.000
_cell.angle_alpha   90.00
_cell.angle_beta   90.00
_cell.angle_gamma   90.00
#
_symmetry.space_group_name_H-M   'P 1'
#
loop_
_entity.id
_entity.type
_entity.pdbx_description
1 polymer ?
#
loop_
_entity_poly.entity_id
_entity_poly.type
_entity_poly.pdbx_seq_one_letter_code
_entity_poly.pdbx_strand_id
1 'polypeptide(L)'
;MFKSFSIPFIALCLFNSAALAQSSYGSRVKFQSGTYALPEVTEDTYQQRTPGERGSTNVLRVLGVEQIWTEAQRNILEQGGLEILGYLPHKSYLAYLNLSDAHLQGLLDASGLAYISPLLPDMKLTSQLHTGNVPDYVWVGSQWEVYVEYYPASSKGAVEAHLLAQGQILEDLGSGFRAVVSPDDLRALASHPYITLVQQKEAPAEPENMIGTKNHRSNAIRVPYAGGRAYDGTGVVVGHGDDGDIQPHIDFKGRVLANKSSPSYGAHGDHVAGTIFGAGNLDPDGEGQAPGAMLVYYDYPDNLNDVDADYGTYDVRITASSYSNGCNAGYTAFTRQMDEDAIQNYSLVHVFSAGNNGTANCNYGAGSGWGNITGGHKQGKNVIATANVTGADLIAGSSSRGPAHDGRIKPDIAALGTNVYSCLSPNDYRSITGTSMACPGIAGVLAQLYDAYKQNNAGNEPAGGLMKAILMNNADDLGNPGPDFKYGYGRANALRSAKAIENNWIVADNVSQNQTDTISIVVPAGLGELRVMVSWTDPQALVNAGTALVNDLNATLVLDAQSWNPWVLNPTATATALNANAQRAVDSLNNSEQFTLANPSGGTYKVIVNGATVPAGPQAYWVTWSFVEQDVELTYPVGGEVLPASTTIPVRWDAPDGTGTFTLEYSNNGGAWTSFATAAANARQATFSVPAGASDSLMLRISRGTQSDSVDFRLGYVGVPTNLNMDWACPDSFRVSWNMVPGASGYVVYLLGAEYMDPIDTVTTPWYVYQNINPFLTQWWTV
;
A
#
# COMPACT_ATOMS: atom_id res chain seq x y z
N MET A 1 -43.56 -53.82 43.82
CA MET A 1 -44.71 -53.07 43.30
C MET A 1 -44.15 -52.17 42.20
N PHE A 2 -44.54 -52.42 40.94
CA PHE A 2 -44.42 -51.62 39.69
C PHE A 2 -43.26 -50.60 39.55
N LYS A 3 -42.54 -50.43 38.43
CA LYS A 3 -42.38 -51.03 37.10
C LYS A 3 -41.31 -50.11 36.47
N SER A 4 -40.13 -50.60 36.09
CA SER A 4 -39.20 -49.87 35.22
C SER A 4 -39.20 -50.56 33.86
N PHE A 5 -39.58 -49.82 32.81
CA PHE A 5 -39.59 -50.32 31.44
C PHE A 5 -38.16 -50.32 30.88
N SER A 6 -37.70 -51.51 30.50
CA SER A 6 -36.51 -51.74 29.69
C SER A 6 -36.93 -51.94 28.23
N ILE A 7 -36.24 -51.27 27.29
CA ILE A 7 -36.22 -51.62 25.87
C ILE A 7 -34.74 -51.84 25.51
N PRO A 8 -34.34 -52.99 24.92
CA PRO A 8 -32.95 -53.33 24.70
C PRO A 8 -32.44 -52.83 23.34
N PHE A 9 -31.23 -52.27 23.33
CA PHE A 9 -30.42 -52.13 22.12
C PHE A 9 -29.74 -53.48 21.84
N ILE A 10 -30.12 -54.13 20.74
CA ILE A 10 -29.44 -55.31 20.19
C ILE A 10 -28.17 -54.82 19.50
N ALA A 11 -27.01 -55.14 20.07
CA ALA A 11 -25.72 -55.03 19.41
C ALA A 11 -25.48 -56.33 18.61
N LEU A 12 -25.58 -56.25 17.29
CA LEU A 12 -25.15 -57.31 16.38
C LEU A 12 -23.88 -56.84 15.67
N CYS A 13 -22.73 -57.36 16.12
CA CYS A 13 -21.47 -57.28 15.40
C CYS A 13 -21.55 -58.17 14.15
N LEU A 14 -21.47 -57.59 12.97
CA LEU A 14 -21.08 -58.29 11.75
C LEU A 14 -19.92 -57.53 11.10
N PHE A 15 -18.77 -58.21 11.07
CA PHE A 15 -17.63 -57.85 10.25
C PHE A 15 -18.07 -57.72 8.80
N ASN A 16 -17.73 -56.59 8.16
CA ASN A 16 -17.62 -56.53 6.71
C ASN A 16 -16.38 -55.72 6.33
N SER A 17 -15.49 -56.40 5.62
CA SER A 17 -14.36 -55.87 4.87
C SER A 17 -14.81 -54.73 3.96
N ALA A 18 -14.39 -53.51 4.24
CA ALA A 18 -14.47 -52.40 3.30
C ALA A 18 -13.14 -52.29 2.55
N ALA A 19 -13.16 -52.76 1.31
CA ALA A 19 -12.17 -52.43 0.31
C ALA A 19 -12.03 -50.90 0.20
N LEU A 20 -10.81 -50.44 -0.03
CA LEU A 20 -10.49 -49.08 -0.46
C LEU A 20 -11.26 -48.77 -1.76
N ALA A 21 -12.39 -48.09 -1.64
CA ALA A 21 -13.00 -47.39 -2.77
C ALA A 21 -12.36 -46.01 -2.84
N GLN A 22 -11.45 -45.81 -3.80
CA GLN A 22 -11.14 -44.48 -4.32
C GLN A 22 -12.43 -43.88 -4.87
N SER A 23 -13.08 -42.99 -4.11
CA SER A 23 -14.08 -42.09 -4.67
C SER A 23 -13.35 -41.01 -5.46
N SER A 24 -13.61 -40.97 -6.76
CA SER A 24 -13.24 -39.87 -7.66
C SER A 24 -13.78 -38.55 -7.10
N TYR A 25 -12.90 -37.59 -6.82
CA TYR A 25 -13.32 -36.24 -6.49
C TYR A 25 -13.74 -35.55 -7.79
N GLY A 26 -15.05 -35.33 -7.99
CA GLY A 26 -15.55 -34.51 -9.10
C GLY A 26 -14.97 -33.08 -9.05
N SER A 27 -14.93 -32.39 -10.19
CA SER A 27 -14.42 -31.02 -10.28
C SER A 27 -15.25 -30.05 -9.43
N ARG A 28 -14.56 -29.05 -8.87
CA ARG A 28 -15.13 -28.04 -7.97
C ARG A 28 -14.70 -26.67 -8.43
N VAL A 29 -15.51 -25.65 -8.17
CA VAL A 29 -15.19 -24.23 -8.38
C VAL A 29 -15.43 -23.46 -7.08
N LYS A 30 -14.62 -22.44 -6.80
CA LYS A 30 -14.71 -21.66 -5.57
C LYS A 30 -15.15 -20.22 -5.88
N PHE A 31 -16.30 -19.83 -5.34
CA PHE A 31 -16.84 -18.47 -5.33
C PHE A 31 -16.76 -17.88 -3.91
N GLN A 32 -17.04 -16.58 -3.74
CA GLN A 32 -17.07 -15.95 -2.42
C GLN A 32 -18.14 -16.55 -1.49
N SER A 33 -19.25 -17.02 -2.07
CA SER A 33 -20.35 -17.69 -1.37
C SER A 33 -20.04 -19.13 -0.97
N GLY A 34 -19.03 -19.78 -1.56
CA GLY A 34 -18.69 -21.15 -1.21
C GLY A 34 -18.02 -21.94 -2.32
N THR A 35 -17.90 -23.25 -2.11
CA THR A 35 -17.34 -24.17 -3.11
C THR A 35 -18.45 -25.04 -3.70
N TYR A 36 -18.56 -25.05 -5.02
CA TYR A 36 -19.62 -25.74 -5.76
C TYR A 36 -19.02 -26.86 -6.62
N ALA A 37 -19.73 -27.96 -6.77
CA ALA A 37 -19.35 -29.01 -7.72
C ALA A 37 -19.79 -28.60 -9.13
N LEU A 38 -18.94 -28.86 -10.12
CA LEU A 38 -19.30 -28.68 -11.53
C LEU A 38 -19.65 -30.04 -12.14
N PRO A 39 -20.77 -30.16 -12.88
CA PRO A 39 -21.11 -31.40 -13.56
C PRO A 39 -20.20 -31.59 -14.77
N GLU A 40 -19.90 -32.85 -15.08
CA GLU A 40 -19.14 -33.24 -16.28
C GLU A 40 -19.89 -32.81 -17.54
N VAL A 41 -19.14 -32.42 -18.57
CA VAL A 41 -19.70 -32.02 -19.85
C VAL A 41 -20.33 -33.23 -20.52
N THR A 42 -21.61 -33.08 -20.80
CA THR A 42 -22.47 -33.93 -21.61
C THR A 42 -23.33 -33.03 -22.48
N GLU A 43 -23.97 -33.56 -23.52
CA GLU A 43 -24.88 -32.77 -24.35
C GLU A 43 -25.97 -32.06 -23.51
N ASP A 44 -26.52 -32.76 -22.51
CA ASP A 44 -27.56 -32.22 -21.63
C ASP A 44 -27.04 -31.08 -20.74
N THR A 45 -25.84 -31.20 -20.19
CA THR A 45 -25.24 -30.17 -19.31
C THR A 45 -24.72 -28.98 -20.09
N TYR A 46 -24.17 -29.19 -21.30
CA TYR A 46 -23.72 -28.12 -22.18
C TYR A 46 -24.92 -27.28 -22.64
N GLN A 47 -26.02 -27.93 -23.05
CA GLN A 47 -27.23 -27.24 -23.48
C GLN A 47 -28.14 -26.78 -22.33
N GLN A 48 -27.80 -27.08 -21.08
CA GLN A 48 -28.61 -26.71 -19.92
C GLN A 48 -28.93 -25.21 -19.91
N ARG A 49 -30.20 -24.85 -19.73
CA ARG A 49 -30.67 -23.46 -19.57
C ARG A 49 -31.35 -23.26 -18.22
N THR A 50 -31.06 -22.16 -17.53
CA THR A 50 -31.87 -21.73 -16.39
C THR A 50 -33.22 -21.19 -16.87
N PRO A 51 -34.24 -21.07 -16.01
CA PRO A 51 -35.55 -20.52 -16.40
C PRO A 51 -35.46 -19.13 -17.06
N GLY A 52 -34.53 -18.28 -16.60
CA GLY A 52 -34.30 -16.94 -17.14
C GLY A 52 -33.57 -16.92 -18.49
N GLU A 53 -32.93 -18.01 -18.89
CA GLU A 53 -32.18 -18.10 -20.16
C GLU A 53 -33.03 -18.67 -21.31
N ARG A 54 -34.30 -19.03 -21.07
CA ARG A 54 -35.17 -19.60 -22.12
C ARG A 54 -35.32 -18.61 -23.27
N GLY A 55 -34.94 -19.03 -24.48
CA GLY A 55 -34.95 -18.20 -25.68
C GLY A 55 -33.68 -17.39 -25.92
N SER A 56 -32.67 -17.47 -25.05
CA SER A 56 -31.35 -16.86 -25.27
C SER A 56 -30.36 -17.88 -25.85
N THR A 57 -29.64 -17.46 -26.90
CA THR A 57 -28.56 -18.25 -27.53
C THR A 57 -27.24 -18.03 -26.82
N ASN A 58 -26.96 -16.79 -26.40
CA ASN A 58 -25.76 -16.42 -25.64
C ASN A 58 -26.03 -16.43 -24.13
N VAL A 59 -25.14 -17.01 -23.35
CA VAL A 59 -25.32 -17.22 -21.91
C VAL A 59 -24.00 -17.16 -21.14
N LEU A 60 -24.09 -16.90 -19.83
CA LEU A 60 -22.97 -16.98 -18.90
C LEU A 60 -22.79 -18.41 -18.37
N ARG A 61 -21.56 -18.95 -18.45
CA ARG A 61 -21.24 -20.29 -17.95
C ARG A 61 -19.97 -20.29 -17.13
N VAL A 62 -19.95 -21.20 -16.15
CA VAL A 62 -18.75 -21.62 -15.44
C VAL A 62 -18.19 -22.84 -16.16
N LEU A 63 -17.02 -22.68 -16.76
CA LEU A 63 -16.34 -23.70 -17.57
C LEU A 63 -15.19 -24.29 -16.77
N GLY A 64 -15.20 -25.58 -16.46
CA GLY A 64 -14.09 -26.30 -15.84
C GLY A 64 -13.30 -27.09 -16.89
N VAL A 65 -11.97 -27.01 -16.84
CA VAL A 65 -11.08 -27.60 -17.85
C VAL A 65 -10.09 -28.60 -17.23
N GLU A 66 -9.66 -29.59 -18.01
CA GLU A 66 -8.67 -30.57 -17.57
C GLU A 66 -7.30 -29.94 -17.31
N GLN A 67 -6.92 -28.99 -18.18
CA GLN A 67 -5.69 -28.21 -18.09
C GLN A 67 -5.98 -26.75 -18.40
N ILE A 68 -5.27 -25.84 -17.75
CA ILE A 68 -5.39 -24.39 -18.00
C ILE A 68 -5.02 -24.13 -19.46
N TRP A 69 -5.91 -23.48 -20.21
CA TRP A 69 -5.67 -23.09 -21.59
C TRP A 69 -4.39 -22.25 -21.73
N THR A 70 -3.55 -22.62 -22.70
CA THR A 70 -2.41 -21.82 -23.12
C THR A 70 -2.87 -20.53 -23.81
N GLU A 71 -1.97 -19.56 -23.99
CA GLU A 71 -2.29 -18.32 -24.72
C GLU A 71 -2.78 -18.59 -26.14
N ALA A 72 -2.16 -19.53 -26.86
CA ALA A 72 -2.60 -19.92 -28.20
C ALA A 72 -4.01 -20.54 -28.19
N GLN A 73 -4.33 -21.39 -27.22
CA GLN A 73 -5.67 -21.97 -27.09
C GLN A 73 -6.71 -20.91 -26.72
N ARG A 74 -6.40 -19.98 -25.81
CA ARG A 74 -7.29 -18.85 -25.49
C ARG A 74 -7.58 -17.99 -26.72
N ASN A 75 -6.55 -17.62 -27.48
CA ASN A 75 -6.73 -16.83 -28.69
C ASN A 75 -7.62 -17.54 -29.72
N ILE A 76 -7.47 -18.86 -29.88
CA ILE A 76 -8.33 -19.66 -30.77
C ILE A 76 -9.78 -19.68 -30.27
N LEU A 77 -9.99 -19.85 -28.97
CA LEU A 77 -11.31 -19.85 -28.36
C LEU A 77 -12.01 -18.49 -28.48
N GLU A 78 -11.29 -17.40 -28.22
CA GLU A 78 -11.79 -16.03 -28.35
C GLU A 78 -12.14 -15.66 -29.78
N GLN A 79 -11.28 -16.04 -30.75
CA GLN A 79 -11.60 -15.91 -32.18
C GLN A 79 -12.78 -16.79 -32.60
N GLY A 80 -12.98 -17.91 -31.91
CA GLY A 80 -14.13 -18.81 -32.05
C GLY A 80 -15.41 -18.31 -31.40
N GLY A 81 -15.41 -17.12 -30.78
CA GLY A 81 -16.60 -16.51 -30.18
C GLY A 81 -16.81 -16.82 -28.69
N LEU A 82 -15.81 -17.38 -28.00
CA LEU A 82 -15.80 -17.45 -26.53
C LEU A 82 -15.38 -16.11 -25.95
N GLU A 83 -16.19 -15.52 -25.08
CA GLU A 83 -15.76 -14.34 -24.34
C GLU A 83 -15.41 -14.71 -22.90
N ILE A 84 -14.11 -14.70 -22.58
CA ILE A 84 -13.61 -15.05 -21.26
C ILE A 84 -13.68 -13.81 -20.35
N LEU A 85 -14.58 -13.84 -19.38
CA LEU A 85 -14.77 -12.73 -18.42
C LEU A 85 -13.77 -12.77 -17.27
N GLY A 86 -13.29 -13.97 -16.93
CA GLY A 86 -12.26 -14.14 -15.91
C GLY A 86 -12.00 -15.59 -15.55
N TYR A 87 -10.83 -15.84 -14.95
CA TYR A 87 -10.48 -17.15 -14.39
C TYR A 87 -11.02 -17.33 -12.97
N LEU A 88 -11.56 -18.51 -12.69
CA LEU A 88 -12.04 -18.95 -11.38
C LEU A 88 -11.12 -20.06 -10.83
N PRO A 89 -10.94 -20.16 -9.49
CA PRO A 89 -10.10 -21.20 -8.89
C PRO A 89 -10.50 -22.62 -9.32
N HIS A 90 -9.54 -23.56 -9.25
CA HIS A 90 -9.68 -24.96 -9.66
C HIS A 90 -9.92 -25.15 -11.17
N LYS A 91 -9.07 -24.53 -12.00
CA LYS A 91 -9.07 -24.70 -13.46
C LYS A 91 -10.43 -24.37 -14.09
N SER A 92 -11.06 -23.29 -13.63
CA SER A 92 -12.38 -22.89 -14.10
C SER A 92 -12.37 -21.48 -14.69
N TYR A 93 -13.31 -21.14 -15.54
CA TYR A 93 -13.46 -19.82 -16.15
C TYR A 93 -14.92 -19.39 -16.08
N LEU A 94 -15.16 -18.09 -15.86
CA LEU A 94 -16.45 -17.50 -16.17
C LEU A 94 -16.38 -16.98 -17.61
N ALA A 95 -17.29 -17.43 -18.45
CA ALA A 95 -17.31 -17.06 -19.85
C ALA A 95 -18.73 -16.77 -20.33
N TYR A 96 -18.83 -15.90 -21.34
CA TYR A 96 -20.03 -15.65 -22.11
C TYR A 96 -19.88 -16.33 -23.47
N LEU A 97 -20.86 -17.15 -23.86
CA LEU A 97 -20.77 -17.94 -25.10
C LEU A 97 -22.13 -18.20 -25.72
N ASN A 98 -22.10 -18.44 -27.03
CA ASN A 98 -23.23 -18.94 -27.79
C ASN A 98 -23.30 -20.48 -27.69
N LEU A 99 -24.28 -21.01 -26.97
CA LEU A 99 -24.44 -22.46 -26.82
C LEU A 99 -24.97 -23.16 -28.08
N SER A 100 -25.44 -22.42 -29.08
CA SER A 100 -25.87 -22.96 -30.37
C SER A 100 -24.75 -23.01 -31.41
N ASP A 101 -23.55 -22.51 -31.08
CA ASP A 101 -22.40 -22.52 -31.98
C ASP A 101 -21.63 -23.84 -31.88
N ALA A 102 -21.86 -24.73 -32.86
CA ALA A 102 -21.19 -26.03 -32.94
C ALA A 102 -19.69 -25.92 -33.23
N HIS A 103 -19.23 -24.82 -33.83
CA HIS A 103 -17.80 -24.60 -34.05
C HIS A 103 -17.12 -24.28 -32.72
N LEU A 104 -17.70 -23.36 -31.94
CA LEU A 104 -17.18 -23.02 -30.62
C LEU A 104 -17.20 -24.22 -29.66
N GLN A 105 -18.27 -25.02 -29.67
CA GLN A 105 -18.33 -26.28 -28.90
C GLN A 105 -17.16 -27.20 -29.25
N GLY A 106 -16.89 -27.41 -30.55
CA GLY A 106 -15.76 -28.22 -30.99
C GLY A 106 -14.39 -27.66 -30.57
N LEU A 107 -14.22 -26.34 -30.53
CA LEU A 107 -12.99 -25.71 -30.04
C LEU A 107 -12.82 -25.87 -28.53
N LEU A 108 -13.91 -25.76 -27.76
CA LEU A 108 -13.92 -25.99 -26.31
C LEU A 108 -13.55 -27.44 -25.97
N ASP A 109 -14.14 -28.41 -26.69
CA ASP A 109 -13.84 -29.83 -26.54
C ASP A 109 -12.36 -30.11 -26.87
N ALA A 110 -11.85 -29.58 -27.99
CA ALA A 110 -10.46 -29.72 -28.40
C ALA A 110 -9.48 -29.03 -27.42
N SER A 111 -9.97 -28.05 -26.66
CA SER A 111 -9.20 -27.32 -25.65
C SER A 111 -9.34 -27.91 -24.24
N GLY A 112 -9.99 -29.08 -24.09
CA GLY A 112 -10.05 -29.80 -22.82
C GLY A 112 -11.09 -29.26 -21.85
N LEU A 113 -12.22 -28.74 -22.34
CA LEU A 113 -13.41 -28.50 -21.52
C LEU A 113 -13.90 -29.84 -20.94
N ALA A 114 -14.02 -29.92 -19.61
CA ALA A 114 -14.41 -31.14 -18.91
C ALA A 114 -15.67 -30.95 -18.07
N TYR A 115 -15.96 -29.74 -17.63
CA TYR A 115 -17.09 -29.43 -16.76
C TYR A 115 -17.77 -28.13 -17.19
N ILE A 116 -19.09 -28.04 -17.05
CA ILE A 116 -19.84 -26.84 -17.41
C ILE A 116 -21.05 -26.67 -16.50
N SER A 117 -21.28 -25.44 -16.01
CA SER A 117 -22.46 -25.14 -15.21
C SER A 117 -23.01 -23.75 -15.53
N PRO A 118 -24.34 -23.54 -15.47
CA PRO A 118 -24.89 -22.20 -15.38
C PRO A 118 -24.33 -21.45 -14.15
N LEU A 119 -24.20 -20.12 -14.26
CA LEU A 119 -23.85 -19.30 -13.10
C LEU A 119 -25.06 -19.22 -12.15
N LEU A 120 -25.02 -20.03 -11.08
CA LEU A 120 -26.14 -20.17 -10.13
C LEU A 120 -26.33 -18.90 -9.28
N PRO A 121 -27.55 -18.63 -8.76
CA PRO A 121 -27.81 -17.43 -7.98
C PRO A 121 -26.86 -17.25 -6.79
N ASP A 122 -26.61 -18.32 -6.03
CA ASP A 122 -25.71 -18.25 -4.87
C ASP A 122 -24.25 -17.97 -5.27
N MET A 123 -23.80 -18.40 -6.46
CA MET A 123 -22.42 -18.16 -6.93
C MET A 123 -22.14 -16.66 -7.16
N LYS A 124 -23.19 -15.87 -7.39
CA LYS A 124 -23.12 -14.43 -7.66
C LYS A 124 -23.06 -13.59 -6.39
N LEU A 125 -23.32 -14.19 -5.22
CA LEU A 125 -23.35 -13.46 -3.96
C LEU A 125 -21.97 -13.41 -3.32
N THR A 126 -21.60 -12.27 -2.75
CA THR A 126 -20.49 -12.18 -1.81
C THR A 126 -20.77 -12.97 -0.54
N SER A 127 -19.74 -13.32 0.22
CA SER A 127 -19.86 -14.17 1.41
C SER A 127 -20.85 -13.61 2.46
N GLN A 128 -20.83 -12.29 2.67
CA GLN A 128 -21.70 -11.62 3.64
C GLN A 128 -23.18 -11.68 3.22
N LEU A 129 -23.46 -11.43 1.95
CA LEU A 129 -24.80 -11.52 1.39
C LEU A 129 -25.31 -12.98 1.34
N HIS A 130 -24.44 -13.94 1.03
CA HIS A 130 -24.80 -15.36 0.98
C HIS A 130 -25.18 -15.92 2.36
N THR A 131 -24.41 -15.57 3.39
CA THR A 131 -24.61 -16.04 4.78
C THR A 131 -25.66 -15.23 5.54
N GLY A 132 -26.07 -14.07 5.02
CA GLY A 132 -26.97 -13.12 5.68
C GLY A 132 -26.34 -12.41 6.88
N ASN A 133 -25.05 -12.61 7.14
CA ASN A 133 -24.30 -11.90 8.16
C ASN A 133 -23.71 -10.62 7.56
N VAL A 134 -24.56 -9.60 7.42
CA VAL A 134 -24.17 -8.31 6.83
C VAL A 134 -23.96 -7.25 7.93
N PRO A 135 -22.91 -6.41 7.83
CA PRO A 135 -22.69 -5.30 8.76
C PRO A 135 -23.80 -4.25 8.75
N ASP A 136 -23.96 -3.51 9.85
CA ASP A 136 -25.01 -2.48 10.05
C ASP A 136 -25.06 -1.43 8.92
N TYR A 137 -23.92 -1.07 8.35
CA TYR A 137 -23.83 -0.03 7.32
C TYR A 137 -24.44 -0.44 5.96
N VAL A 138 -24.66 -1.73 5.74
CA VAL A 138 -25.30 -2.27 4.53
C VAL A 138 -26.81 -2.03 4.58
N TRP A 139 -27.37 -1.79 5.77
CA TRP A 139 -28.80 -1.61 5.96
C TRP A 139 -29.27 -0.20 5.59
N VAL A 140 -30.31 -0.12 4.76
CA VAL A 140 -31.08 1.08 4.49
C VAL A 140 -32.53 0.79 4.89
N GLY A 141 -32.90 1.18 6.11
CA GLY A 141 -34.16 0.75 6.73
C GLY A 141 -34.17 -0.76 6.96
N SER A 142 -35.13 -1.47 6.35
CA SER A 142 -35.24 -2.94 6.41
C SER A 142 -34.65 -3.66 5.19
N GLN A 143 -33.99 -2.93 4.29
CA GLN A 143 -33.42 -3.46 3.04
C GLN A 143 -31.89 -3.41 3.08
N TRP A 144 -31.24 -4.21 2.24
CA TRP A 144 -29.80 -4.17 2.01
C TRP A 144 -29.48 -3.35 0.78
N GLU A 145 -28.54 -2.42 0.93
CA GLU A 145 -27.94 -1.72 -0.19
C GLU A 145 -26.85 -2.58 -0.82
N VAL A 146 -26.92 -2.77 -2.14
CA VAL A 146 -26.09 -3.68 -2.91
C VAL A 146 -25.60 -3.04 -4.20
N TYR A 147 -24.42 -3.44 -4.64
CA TYR A 147 -23.92 -3.26 -5.99
C TYR A 147 -24.25 -4.50 -6.82
N VAL A 148 -24.81 -4.29 -8.01
CA VAL A 148 -25.27 -5.35 -8.91
C VAL A 148 -24.57 -5.17 -10.25
N GLU A 149 -23.63 -6.07 -10.52
CA GLU A 149 -22.88 -6.11 -11.77
C GLU A 149 -23.62 -6.98 -12.80
N TYR A 150 -23.54 -6.58 -14.07
CA TYR A 150 -24.13 -7.35 -15.16
C TYR A 150 -23.23 -7.44 -16.39
N TYR A 151 -23.45 -8.50 -17.16
CA TYR A 151 -22.78 -8.77 -18.43
C TYR A 151 -23.74 -9.52 -19.37
N PRO A 152 -23.78 -9.20 -20.69
CA PRO A 152 -23.02 -8.18 -21.41
C PRO A 152 -23.58 -6.76 -21.22
N ALA A 153 -22.85 -5.72 -21.64
CA ALA A 153 -23.32 -4.33 -21.55
C ALA A 153 -24.71 -4.12 -22.21
N SER A 154 -25.02 -4.88 -23.27
CA SER A 154 -26.33 -4.82 -23.95
C SER A 154 -27.50 -5.34 -23.09
N SER A 155 -27.25 -6.04 -21.97
CA SER A 155 -28.31 -6.53 -21.08
C SER A 155 -28.78 -5.49 -20.06
N LYS A 156 -28.19 -4.30 -20.05
CA LYS A 156 -28.47 -3.23 -19.08
C LYS A 156 -29.96 -3.04 -18.81
N GLY A 157 -30.76 -2.76 -19.84
CA GLY A 157 -32.19 -2.48 -19.68
C GLY A 157 -33.02 -3.66 -19.14
N ALA A 158 -32.61 -4.90 -19.43
CA ALA A 158 -33.27 -6.08 -18.88
C ALA A 158 -32.96 -6.28 -17.39
N VAL A 159 -31.69 -6.06 -17.00
CA VAL A 159 -31.25 -6.13 -15.60
C VAL A 159 -31.88 -4.99 -14.79
N GLU A 160 -31.97 -3.80 -15.37
CA GLU A 160 -32.64 -2.64 -14.77
C GLU A 160 -34.12 -2.94 -14.48
N ALA A 161 -34.85 -3.48 -15.46
CA ALA A 161 -36.25 -3.86 -15.27
C ALA A 161 -36.43 -4.95 -14.20
N HIS A 162 -35.50 -5.92 -14.12
CA HIS A 162 -35.50 -6.97 -13.10
C HIS A 162 -35.19 -6.42 -11.70
N LEU A 163 -34.23 -5.50 -11.60
CA LEU A 163 -33.89 -4.80 -10.35
C LEU A 163 -35.09 -4.02 -9.80
N LEU A 164 -35.79 -3.26 -10.66
CA LEU A 164 -36.96 -2.49 -10.29
C LEU A 164 -38.15 -3.36 -9.83
N ALA A 165 -38.18 -4.64 -10.19
CA ALA A 165 -39.19 -5.58 -9.72
C ALA A 165 -38.89 -6.16 -8.33
N GLN A 166 -37.64 -6.09 -7.86
CA GLN A 166 -37.17 -6.69 -6.60
C GLN A 166 -36.73 -5.64 -5.57
N GLY A 167 -36.56 -4.39 -6.00
CA GLY A 167 -35.99 -3.34 -5.17
C GLY A 167 -36.07 -1.97 -5.85
N GLN A 168 -35.23 -1.05 -5.39
CA GLN A 168 -35.12 0.29 -5.94
C GLN A 168 -33.69 0.56 -6.39
N ILE A 169 -33.53 1.10 -7.59
CA ILE A 169 -32.24 1.58 -8.09
C ILE A 169 -31.95 2.94 -7.45
N LEU A 170 -30.76 3.07 -6.87
CA LEU A 170 -30.24 4.29 -6.30
C LEU A 170 -29.38 5.05 -7.32
N GLU A 171 -28.55 4.33 -8.07
CA GLU A 171 -27.56 4.90 -8.98
C GLU A 171 -27.19 3.92 -10.10
N ASP A 172 -26.94 4.45 -11.30
CA ASP A 172 -26.43 3.71 -12.46
C ASP A 172 -24.96 4.08 -12.65
N LEU A 173 -24.08 3.11 -12.48
CA LEU A 173 -22.63 3.28 -12.45
C LEU A 173 -21.97 2.89 -13.80
N GLY A 174 -22.76 2.69 -14.86
CA GLY A 174 -22.27 2.24 -16.16
C GLY A 174 -22.11 0.71 -16.22
N SER A 175 -21.19 0.14 -15.44
CA SER A 175 -20.92 -1.33 -15.39
C SER A 175 -21.83 -2.11 -14.44
N GLY A 176 -22.68 -1.42 -13.69
CA GLY A 176 -23.57 -2.02 -12.70
C GLY A 176 -24.52 -0.99 -12.09
N PHE A 177 -25.38 -1.45 -11.18
CA PHE A 177 -26.34 -0.62 -10.48
C PHE A 177 -26.09 -0.67 -8.98
N ARG A 178 -26.21 0.49 -8.33
CA ARG A 178 -26.39 0.56 -6.88
C ARG A 178 -27.88 0.50 -6.60
N ALA A 179 -28.32 -0.43 -5.77
CA ALA A 179 -29.74 -0.66 -5.49
C ALA A 179 -29.98 -1.03 -4.03
N VAL A 180 -31.22 -0.87 -3.56
CA VAL A 180 -31.68 -1.44 -2.29
C VAL A 180 -32.63 -2.59 -2.56
N VAL A 181 -32.42 -3.73 -1.90
CA VAL A 181 -33.18 -4.96 -2.07
C VAL A 181 -33.54 -5.56 -0.71
N SER A 182 -34.71 -6.19 -0.60
CA SER A 182 -35.04 -6.95 0.61
C SER A 182 -34.10 -8.16 0.76
N PRO A 183 -33.64 -8.52 1.97
CA PRO A 183 -32.86 -9.74 2.19
C PRO A 183 -33.55 -11.01 1.64
N ASP A 184 -34.88 -11.06 1.72
CA ASP A 184 -35.69 -12.17 1.22
C ASP A 184 -35.69 -12.28 -0.32
N ASP A 185 -35.55 -11.14 -1.01
CA ASP A 185 -35.60 -11.04 -2.46
C ASP A 185 -34.21 -11.14 -3.12
N LEU A 186 -33.13 -11.15 -2.33
CA LEU A 186 -31.75 -11.15 -2.82
C LEU A 186 -31.45 -12.31 -3.78
N ARG A 187 -31.91 -13.53 -3.46
CA ARG A 187 -31.69 -14.70 -4.33
C ARG A 187 -32.54 -14.67 -5.59
N ALA A 188 -33.74 -14.08 -5.51
CA ALA A 188 -34.58 -13.84 -6.68
C ALA A 188 -33.94 -12.80 -7.60
N LEU A 189 -33.34 -11.74 -7.03
CA LEU A 189 -32.53 -10.77 -7.76
C LEU A 189 -31.36 -11.46 -8.47
N ALA A 190 -30.52 -12.20 -7.74
CA ALA A 190 -29.36 -12.91 -8.30
C ALA A 190 -29.73 -14.00 -9.34
N SER A 191 -31.00 -14.41 -9.43
CA SER A 191 -31.45 -15.39 -10.42
C SER A 191 -31.44 -14.89 -11.87
N HIS A 192 -31.30 -13.58 -12.08
CA HIS A 192 -31.26 -13.02 -13.43
C HIS A 192 -30.05 -13.53 -14.22
N PRO A 193 -30.22 -13.98 -15.48
CA PRO A 193 -29.19 -14.67 -16.25
C PRO A 193 -27.96 -13.82 -16.56
N TYR A 194 -28.12 -12.49 -16.61
CA TYR A 194 -27.04 -11.55 -16.95
C TYR A 194 -26.40 -10.86 -15.74
N ILE A 195 -26.86 -11.13 -14.51
CA ILE A 195 -26.17 -10.64 -13.31
C ILE A 195 -24.97 -11.55 -13.04
N THR A 196 -23.78 -10.96 -12.90
CA THR A 196 -22.50 -11.65 -12.63
C THR A 196 -22.12 -11.62 -11.16
N LEU A 197 -22.41 -10.51 -10.47
CA LEU A 197 -22.08 -10.29 -9.07
C LEU A 197 -23.17 -9.44 -8.39
N VAL A 198 -23.52 -9.83 -7.17
CA VAL A 198 -24.23 -8.99 -6.20
C VAL A 198 -23.33 -8.87 -4.98
N GLN A 199 -22.90 -7.65 -4.71
CA GLN A 199 -22.01 -7.28 -3.64
C GLN A 199 -22.72 -6.34 -2.68
N GLN A 200 -22.41 -6.45 -1.39
CA GLN A 200 -22.89 -5.53 -0.36
C GLN A 200 -22.31 -4.14 -0.60
N LYS A 201 -23.04 -3.09 -0.22
CA LYS A 201 -22.50 -1.73 -0.12
C LYS A 201 -21.17 -1.75 0.61
N GLU A 202 -20.21 -0.98 0.12
CA GLU A 202 -18.97 -0.78 0.84
C GLU A 202 -19.22 -0.07 2.17
N ALA A 203 -18.33 -0.25 3.14
CA ALA A 203 -18.41 0.49 4.39
C ALA A 203 -18.39 2.00 4.08
N PRO A 204 -19.23 2.82 4.76
CA PRO A 204 -19.12 4.27 4.72
C PRO A 204 -17.69 4.67 5.01
N ALA A 205 -17.18 5.64 4.26
CA ALA A 205 -15.93 6.28 4.60
C ALA A 205 -16.10 6.95 5.97
N GLU A 206 -15.44 6.41 6.98
CA GLU A 206 -15.18 7.15 8.21
C GLU A 206 -13.94 8.01 7.97
N PRO A 207 -13.95 9.30 8.36
CA PRO A 207 -12.75 10.12 8.30
C PRO A 207 -11.66 9.51 9.19
N GLU A 208 -10.57 9.04 8.58
CA GLU A 208 -9.34 8.69 9.30
C GLU A 208 -8.23 9.67 8.90
N ASN A 209 -8.27 10.81 9.61
CA ASN A 209 -7.24 11.82 9.92
C ASN A 209 -5.92 11.74 9.14
N MET A 210 -5.49 12.86 8.52
CA MET A 210 -4.16 13.43 8.17
C MET A 210 -2.85 12.60 8.33
N ILE A 211 -2.87 11.29 8.47
CA ILE A 211 -1.89 10.48 9.22
C ILE A 211 -0.71 10.00 8.37
N GLY A 212 -0.76 10.10 7.04
CA GLY A 212 0.26 9.59 6.12
C GLY A 212 1.68 10.03 6.46
N THR A 213 1.91 11.36 6.51
CA THR A 213 3.21 11.93 6.87
C THR A 213 3.64 11.55 8.29
N LYS A 214 2.66 11.49 9.22
CA LYS A 214 2.87 11.08 10.61
C LYS A 214 3.17 9.58 10.74
N ASN A 215 2.72 8.74 9.82
CA ASN A 215 2.84 7.28 9.90
C ASN A 215 4.23 6.85 9.45
N HIS A 216 4.73 7.49 8.39
CA HIS A 216 6.08 7.28 7.90
C HIS A 216 7.14 8.08 8.67
N ARG A 217 6.74 8.95 9.61
CA ARG A 217 7.61 9.91 10.34
C ARG A 217 8.24 10.99 9.44
N SER A 218 7.64 11.25 8.29
CA SER A 218 8.04 12.31 7.37
C SER A 218 7.97 13.69 8.02
N ASN A 219 6.96 13.93 8.86
CA ASN A 219 6.82 15.17 9.62
C ASN A 219 8.02 15.42 10.57
N ALA A 220 8.63 14.37 11.12
CA ALA A 220 9.72 14.49 12.09
C ALA A 220 11.06 14.86 11.43
N ILE A 221 11.11 14.84 10.10
CA ILE A 221 12.28 15.23 9.31
C ILE A 221 12.06 16.52 8.48
N ARG A 222 10.87 17.12 8.60
CA ARG A 222 10.52 18.45 8.09
C ARG A 222 9.77 19.20 9.19
N VAL A 223 10.51 19.79 10.11
CA VAL A 223 9.93 20.45 11.29
C VAL A 223 9.73 21.95 11.05
N PRO A 224 8.67 22.57 11.61
CA PRO A 224 8.30 23.95 11.32
C PRO A 224 9.10 25.00 12.13
N TYR A 225 10.19 24.61 12.81
CA TYR A 225 10.98 25.51 13.66
C TYR A 225 12.45 25.59 13.20
N ALA A 226 13.04 26.77 13.42
CA ALA A 226 14.42 27.04 13.04
C ALA A 226 15.42 26.14 13.79
N GLY A 227 16.41 25.62 13.07
CA GLY A 227 17.46 24.75 13.62
C GLY A 227 17.09 23.27 13.71
N GLY A 228 15.86 22.89 13.35
CA GLY A 228 15.46 21.50 13.18
C GLY A 228 15.70 20.97 11.76
N ARG A 229 15.32 19.70 11.52
CA ARG A 229 15.44 19.07 10.19
C ARG A 229 14.48 19.70 9.19
N ALA A 230 14.97 19.97 7.99
CA ALA A 230 14.20 20.60 6.92
C ALA A 230 14.37 19.82 5.60
N TYR A 231 14.15 18.50 5.65
CA TYR A 231 14.21 17.65 4.47
C TYR A 231 12.81 17.55 3.85
N ASP A 232 12.59 18.27 2.76
CA ASP A 232 11.29 18.37 2.09
C ASP A 232 11.31 17.81 0.66
N GLY A 233 12.46 17.29 0.22
CA GLY A 233 12.66 16.74 -1.13
C GLY A 233 13.21 17.76 -2.12
N THR A 234 13.60 18.96 -1.68
CA THR A 234 14.23 19.97 -2.52
C THR A 234 15.40 19.39 -3.31
N GLY A 235 15.41 19.67 -4.62
CA GLY A 235 16.48 19.19 -5.52
C GLY A 235 16.40 17.70 -5.86
N VAL A 236 15.24 17.08 -5.68
CA VAL A 236 14.95 15.69 -6.08
C VAL A 236 13.78 15.66 -7.04
N VAL A 237 13.93 14.91 -8.14
CA VAL A 237 12.90 14.75 -9.17
C VAL A 237 12.34 13.33 -9.14
N VAL A 238 11.01 13.24 -9.07
CA VAL A 238 10.26 11.98 -9.09
C VAL A 238 9.57 11.80 -10.45
N GLY A 239 9.82 10.68 -11.11
CA GLY A 239 9.13 10.26 -12.32
C GLY A 239 7.91 9.40 -12.00
N HIS A 240 6.71 9.94 -12.20
CA HIS A 240 5.47 9.25 -11.83
C HIS A 240 4.64 8.89 -13.06
N GLY A 241 4.36 7.59 -13.23
CA GLY A 241 3.48 7.09 -14.29
C GLY A 241 2.15 6.59 -13.75
N ASP A 242 1.05 7.08 -14.33
CA ASP A 242 -0.32 6.77 -13.91
C ASP A 242 -1.36 6.74 -15.07
N ASP A 243 -2.68 6.81 -14.79
CA ASP A 243 -3.80 6.64 -15.76
C ASP A 243 -4.16 7.89 -16.59
N GLY A 244 -3.13 8.52 -17.16
CA GLY A 244 -3.29 9.74 -17.94
C GLY A 244 -3.12 11.00 -17.11
N ASP A 245 -3.33 12.14 -17.76
CA ASP A 245 -2.99 13.49 -17.30
C ASP A 245 -3.40 13.80 -15.85
N ILE A 246 -2.49 14.46 -15.11
CA ILE A 246 -2.83 15.14 -13.86
C ILE A 246 -3.57 16.43 -14.20
N GLN A 247 -4.73 16.61 -13.58
CA GLN A 247 -5.57 17.76 -13.86
C GLN A 247 -5.18 18.96 -12.98
N PRO A 248 -5.67 20.18 -13.29
CA PRO A 248 -5.26 21.38 -12.58
C PRO A 248 -5.53 21.33 -11.07
N HIS A 249 -4.46 21.35 -10.27
CA HIS A 249 -4.48 21.55 -8.83
C HIS A 249 -3.41 22.57 -8.42
N ILE A 250 -3.74 23.51 -7.54
CA ILE A 250 -2.77 24.53 -7.08
C ILE A 250 -1.62 23.96 -6.25
N ASP A 251 -1.72 22.70 -5.83
CA ASP A 251 -0.70 21.99 -5.07
C ASP A 251 0.44 21.50 -5.96
N PHE A 252 0.23 21.49 -7.28
CA PHE A 252 1.23 21.11 -8.29
C PHE A 252 1.90 22.33 -8.92
N LYS A 253 1.44 23.54 -8.58
CA LYS A 253 1.85 24.78 -9.26
C LYS A 253 3.37 24.95 -9.21
N GLY A 254 3.97 25.18 -10.37
CA GLY A 254 5.39 25.47 -10.52
C GLY A 254 6.33 24.26 -10.37
N ARG A 255 5.84 23.08 -9.98
CA ARG A 255 6.68 21.92 -9.64
C ARG A 255 6.51 20.69 -10.55
N VAL A 256 5.79 20.83 -11.67
CA VAL A 256 5.74 19.81 -12.73
C VAL A 256 6.68 20.23 -13.86
N LEU A 257 7.82 19.56 -13.99
CA LEU A 257 8.88 19.89 -14.95
C LEU A 257 8.49 19.52 -16.39
N ALA A 258 7.84 18.36 -16.53
CA ALA A 258 7.28 17.91 -17.79
C ALA A 258 6.09 16.99 -17.52
N ASN A 259 5.11 17.08 -18.41
CA ASN A 259 3.95 16.22 -18.41
C ASN A 259 3.85 15.57 -19.79
N LYS A 260 4.07 14.25 -19.82
CA LYS A 260 4.21 13.42 -21.02
C LYS A 260 3.03 12.47 -21.20
N SER A 261 1.98 12.59 -20.40
CA SER A 261 0.82 11.69 -20.45
C SER A 261 -0.21 12.08 -21.51
N SER A 262 -1.01 11.10 -21.90
CA SER A 262 -2.27 11.25 -22.63
C SER A 262 -3.34 11.91 -21.75
N PRO A 263 -4.49 12.35 -22.31
CA PRO A 263 -5.56 12.97 -21.52
C PRO A 263 -6.02 12.11 -20.34
N SER A 264 -6.38 12.76 -19.23
CA SER A 264 -6.80 12.07 -18.00
C SER A 264 -8.06 11.24 -18.17
N TYR A 265 -8.08 10.05 -17.56
CA TYR A 265 -9.25 9.18 -17.50
C TYR A 265 -9.81 8.99 -16.09
N GLY A 266 -9.21 9.63 -15.08
CA GLY A 266 -9.55 9.36 -13.68
C GLY A 266 -8.89 10.32 -12.70
N ALA A 267 -9.24 10.12 -11.43
CA ALA A 267 -8.73 10.89 -10.30
C ALA A 267 -7.51 10.23 -9.63
N HIS A 268 -7.06 9.07 -10.13
CA HIS A 268 -6.06 8.26 -9.47
C HIS A 268 -4.67 8.92 -9.56
N GLY A 269 -4.27 9.35 -10.76
CA GLY A 269 -3.04 10.12 -10.97
C GLY A 269 -2.91 11.37 -10.09
N ASP A 270 -3.95 12.21 -10.00
CA ASP A 270 -3.94 13.42 -9.14
C ASP A 270 -3.65 13.06 -7.67
N HIS A 271 -4.30 12.02 -7.17
CA HIS A 271 -4.18 11.61 -5.77
C HIS A 271 -2.82 11.01 -5.46
N VAL A 272 -2.28 10.17 -6.37
CA VAL A 272 -0.96 9.57 -6.21
C VAL A 272 0.11 10.65 -6.29
N ALA A 273 0.01 11.57 -7.25
CA ALA A 273 0.89 12.72 -7.39
C ALA A 273 0.85 13.60 -6.12
N GLY A 274 -0.33 13.99 -5.64
CA GLY A 274 -0.50 14.76 -4.40
C GLY A 274 0.17 14.09 -3.19
N THR A 275 0.10 12.76 -3.10
CA THR A 275 0.70 12.02 -1.98
C THR A 275 2.23 12.11 -1.99
N ILE A 276 2.84 12.22 -3.18
CA ILE A 276 4.30 12.39 -3.34
C ILE A 276 4.70 13.81 -2.95
N PHE A 277 4.16 14.83 -3.63
CA PHE A 277 4.73 16.19 -3.65
C PHE A 277 3.71 17.34 -3.57
N GLY A 278 2.44 17.05 -3.23
CA GLY A 278 1.44 18.12 -3.06
C GLY A 278 1.88 19.12 -1.99
N ALA A 279 1.80 20.43 -2.28
CA ALA A 279 2.26 21.45 -1.32
C ALA A 279 1.30 21.72 -0.15
N GLY A 280 0.07 21.21 -0.18
CA GLY A 280 -0.96 21.63 0.78
C GLY A 280 -1.30 23.12 0.63
N ASN A 281 -1.26 23.65 -0.61
CA ASN A 281 -1.54 25.05 -0.89
C ASN A 281 -3.02 25.39 -0.65
N LEU A 282 -3.92 24.44 -0.95
CA LEU A 282 -5.34 24.60 -0.68
C LEU A 282 -5.69 24.18 0.75
N ASP A 283 -5.22 23.00 1.16
CA ASP A 283 -5.39 22.46 2.50
C ASP A 283 -4.05 21.91 3.02
N PRO A 284 -3.44 22.50 4.06
CA PRO A 284 -2.20 21.99 4.66
C PRO A 284 -2.30 20.54 5.14
N ASP A 285 -3.51 20.03 5.40
CA ASP A 285 -3.74 18.66 5.82
C ASP A 285 -3.55 17.65 4.67
N GLY A 286 -3.62 18.11 3.42
CA GLY A 286 -3.41 17.35 2.19
C GLY A 286 -1.98 17.42 1.63
N GLU A 287 -1.04 18.02 2.37
CA GLU A 287 0.37 18.10 1.99
C GLU A 287 1.00 16.71 1.81
N GLY A 288 1.74 16.54 0.71
CA GLY A 288 2.47 15.33 0.39
C GLY A 288 3.67 15.09 1.30
N GLN A 289 4.32 13.94 1.09
CA GLN A 289 5.52 13.60 1.86
C GLN A 289 6.70 14.54 1.54
N ALA A 290 6.87 14.91 0.26
CA ALA A 290 7.98 15.72 -0.23
C ALA A 290 7.50 16.95 -1.04
N PRO A 291 6.93 17.98 -0.38
CA PRO A 291 6.39 19.18 -1.03
C PRO A 291 7.46 20.05 -1.72
N GLY A 292 8.75 19.82 -1.45
CA GLY A 292 9.89 20.45 -2.13
C GLY A 292 10.37 19.69 -3.38
N ALA A 293 9.87 18.47 -3.62
CA ALA A 293 10.25 17.68 -4.77
C ALA A 293 9.62 18.20 -6.07
N MET A 294 10.24 17.86 -7.19
CA MET A 294 9.74 18.14 -8.53
C MET A 294 9.20 16.87 -9.18
N LEU A 295 8.25 17.00 -10.10
CA LEU A 295 7.61 15.88 -10.78
C LEU A 295 7.88 15.90 -12.29
N VAL A 296 8.17 14.73 -12.86
CA VAL A 296 7.91 14.44 -14.28
C VAL A 296 6.80 13.41 -14.34
N TYR A 297 5.75 13.70 -15.11
CA TYR A 297 4.55 12.89 -15.14
C TYR A 297 4.36 12.19 -16.49
N TYR A 298 3.83 10.97 -16.47
CA TYR A 298 3.74 10.09 -17.64
C TYR A 298 2.45 9.25 -17.64
N ASP A 299 2.08 8.73 -18.81
CA ASP A 299 1.27 7.53 -18.85
C ASP A 299 2.08 6.33 -18.33
N TYR A 300 1.46 5.42 -17.60
CA TYR A 300 2.08 4.13 -17.33
C TYR A 300 2.06 3.23 -18.59
N PRO A 301 3.14 2.52 -18.96
CA PRO A 301 4.43 2.40 -18.27
C PRO A 301 5.55 3.30 -18.84
N ASP A 302 5.24 4.42 -19.48
CA ASP A 302 6.24 5.25 -20.17
C ASP A 302 7.24 5.87 -19.20
N ASN A 303 6.87 6.12 -17.94
CA ASN A 303 7.81 6.53 -16.90
C ASN A 303 8.93 5.51 -16.63
N LEU A 304 8.70 4.24 -16.96
CA LEU A 304 9.67 3.16 -16.84
C LEU A 304 10.44 2.98 -18.14
N ASN A 305 9.76 3.08 -19.29
CA ASN A 305 10.39 2.92 -20.60
C ASN A 305 11.35 4.06 -20.94
N ASP A 306 11.04 5.29 -20.50
CA ASP A 306 11.81 6.50 -20.81
C ASP A 306 12.81 6.87 -19.72
N VAL A 307 12.88 6.11 -18.61
CA VAL A 307 13.61 6.50 -17.40
C VAL A 307 15.09 6.74 -17.66
N ASP A 308 15.74 5.98 -18.54
CA ASP A 308 17.15 6.16 -18.87
C ASP A 308 17.42 7.52 -19.54
N ALA A 309 16.52 7.95 -20.42
CA ALA A 309 16.63 9.25 -21.07
C ALA A 309 16.31 10.40 -20.10
N ASP A 310 15.29 10.19 -19.27
CA ASP A 310 14.78 11.22 -18.36
C ASP A 310 15.61 11.32 -17.05
N TYR A 311 16.39 10.31 -16.72
CA TYR A 311 17.45 10.35 -15.70
C TYR A 311 18.48 11.46 -16.03
N GLY A 312 18.84 11.59 -17.31
CA GLY A 312 19.75 12.64 -17.78
C GLY A 312 19.06 13.96 -18.15
N THR A 313 17.84 13.90 -18.69
CA THR A 313 17.14 15.10 -19.19
C THR A 313 16.49 15.92 -18.08
N TYR A 314 15.82 15.24 -17.14
CA TYR A 314 15.04 15.88 -16.07
C TYR A 314 15.56 15.55 -14.68
N ASP A 315 16.71 14.88 -14.56
CA ASP A 315 17.29 14.51 -13.27
C ASP A 315 16.41 13.55 -12.46
N VAL A 316 15.62 12.68 -13.11
CA VAL A 316 14.77 11.71 -12.40
C VAL A 316 15.63 10.77 -11.57
N ARG A 317 15.34 10.65 -10.26
CA ARG A 317 16.06 9.75 -9.32
C ARG A 317 15.17 8.70 -8.68
N ILE A 318 13.88 8.96 -8.63
CA ILE A 318 12.91 8.05 -8.04
C ILE A 318 11.80 7.89 -9.06
N THR A 319 11.34 6.65 -9.31
CA THR A 319 10.08 6.46 -10.02
C THR A 319 9.01 5.91 -9.10
N ALA A 320 7.76 6.29 -9.32
CA ALA A 320 6.61 5.76 -8.61
C ALA A 320 5.56 5.26 -9.61
N SER A 321 5.19 3.97 -9.51
CA SER A 321 4.14 3.39 -10.35
C SER A 321 3.21 2.45 -9.56
N SER A 322 1.93 2.72 -9.68
CA SER A 322 0.89 2.03 -8.91
C SER A 322 0.07 1.01 -9.73
N TYR A 323 0.59 0.56 -10.87
CA TYR A 323 -0.10 -0.31 -11.85
C TYR A 323 0.34 -1.77 -11.82
N SER A 324 -0.47 -2.67 -12.37
CA SER A 324 -0.21 -4.11 -12.40
C SER A 324 -0.08 -4.63 -13.84
N ASN A 325 0.73 -5.67 -14.03
CA ASN A 325 0.76 -6.46 -15.26
C ASN A 325 0.54 -7.95 -14.92
N GLY A 326 -0.63 -8.25 -14.35
CA GLY A 326 -1.00 -9.60 -13.93
C GLY A 326 -0.61 -9.92 -12.49
N CYS A 327 -0.67 -11.19 -12.09
CA CYS A 327 -0.36 -11.60 -10.72
C CYS A 327 0.68 -12.71 -10.71
N ASN A 328 1.68 -12.56 -9.85
CA ASN A 328 2.79 -13.50 -9.70
C ASN A 328 3.49 -13.86 -11.02
N ALA A 329 3.74 -12.86 -11.87
CA ALA A 329 4.31 -13.09 -13.20
C ALA A 329 5.79 -13.56 -13.17
N GLY A 330 6.43 -13.51 -12.00
CA GLY A 330 7.82 -13.91 -11.80
C GLY A 330 8.83 -12.93 -12.39
N TYR A 331 10.04 -13.41 -12.60
CA TYR A 331 11.13 -12.62 -13.18
C TYR A 331 11.00 -12.56 -14.70
N THR A 332 10.40 -11.49 -15.21
CA THR A 332 10.09 -11.30 -16.64
C THR A 332 11.17 -10.50 -17.38
N ALA A 333 11.08 -10.39 -18.71
CA ALA A 333 11.94 -9.48 -19.47
C ALA A 333 11.81 -8.03 -19.00
N PHE A 334 10.61 -7.61 -18.59
CA PHE A 334 10.39 -6.27 -18.03
C PHE A 334 11.00 -6.13 -16.63
N THR A 335 10.96 -7.19 -15.82
CA THR A 335 11.68 -7.22 -14.53
C THR A 335 13.18 -7.08 -14.71
N ARG A 336 13.74 -7.76 -15.72
CA ARG A 336 15.16 -7.66 -16.05
C ARG A 336 15.54 -6.22 -16.40
N GLN A 337 14.72 -5.53 -17.20
CA GLN A 337 14.93 -4.12 -17.53
C GLN A 337 15.00 -3.25 -16.27
N MET A 338 14.07 -3.40 -15.32
CA MET A 338 14.11 -2.59 -14.08
C MET A 338 15.37 -2.85 -13.23
N ASP A 339 15.87 -4.09 -13.22
CA ASP A 339 17.15 -4.40 -12.57
C ASP A 339 18.33 -3.78 -13.34
N GLU A 340 18.28 -3.74 -14.69
CA GLU A 340 19.27 -3.06 -15.55
C GLU A 340 19.28 -1.55 -15.34
N ASP A 341 18.12 -0.90 -15.27
CA ASP A 341 17.97 0.54 -15.07
C ASP A 341 18.60 0.98 -13.74
N ALA A 342 18.38 0.20 -12.67
CA ALA A 342 18.97 0.46 -11.35
C ALA A 342 20.50 0.29 -11.31
N ILE A 343 21.08 -0.44 -12.27
CA ILE A 343 22.53 -0.60 -12.42
C ILE A 343 23.11 0.53 -13.27
N GLN A 344 22.43 0.87 -14.37
CA GLN A 344 22.88 1.89 -15.32
C GLN A 344 22.76 3.31 -14.73
N ASN A 345 21.72 3.54 -13.95
CA ASN A 345 21.42 4.82 -13.34
C ASN A 345 21.73 4.75 -11.83
N TYR A 346 22.95 5.14 -11.46
CA TYR A 346 23.53 4.96 -10.12
C TYR A 346 22.59 5.35 -8.97
N SER A 347 21.88 6.47 -9.13
CA SER A 347 21.00 7.05 -8.11
C SER A 347 19.51 6.76 -8.34
N LEU A 348 19.15 5.82 -9.20
CA LEU A 348 17.77 5.50 -9.51
C LEU A 348 17.18 4.47 -8.53
N VAL A 349 15.97 4.74 -8.04
CA VAL A 349 15.16 3.76 -7.29
C VAL A 349 13.77 3.69 -7.89
N HIS A 350 13.36 2.48 -8.29
CA HIS A 350 11.98 2.22 -8.67
C HIS A 350 11.13 1.82 -7.46
N VAL A 351 10.02 2.52 -7.26
CA VAL A 351 9.03 2.24 -6.23
C VAL A 351 7.72 1.81 -6.88
N PHE A 352 7.21 0.67 -6.44
CA PHE A 352 5.98 0.07 -6.94
C PHE A 352 5.00 -0.26 -5.81
N SER A 353 3.70 -0.22 -6.13
CA SER A 353 2.65 -0.77 -5.27
C SER A 353 2.74 -2.30 -5.23
N ALA A 354 2.65 -2.98 -4.09
CA ALA A 354 2.71 -4.46 -4.09
C ALA A 354 1.56 -5.11 -4.88
N GLY A 355 0.40 -4.44 -4.94
CA GLY A 355 -0.83 -4.94 -5.54
C GLY A 355 -1.95 -5.07 -4.52
N ASN A 356 -3.19 -5.12 -5.02
CA ASN A 356 -4.39 -5.22 -4.18
C ASN A 356 -5.02 -6.63 -4.26
N ASN A 357 -4.18 -7.65 -4.44
CA ASN A 357 -4.59 -9.04 -4.66
C ASN A 357 -4.35 -9.93 -3.43
N GLY A 358 -4.35 -9.36 -2.22
CA GLY A 358 -4.02 -10.01 -0.95
C GLY A 358 -4.83 -11.26 -0.59
N THR A 359 -5.95 -11.53 -1.27
CA THR A 359 -6.77 -12.75 -1.12
C THR A 359 -6.66 -13.71 -2.31
N ALA A 360 -5.92 -13.36 -3.36
CA ALA A 360 -5.73 -14.17 -4.55
C ALA A 360 -4.66 -15.26 -4.32
N ASN A 361 -4.78 -16.39 -5.05
CA ASN A 361 -3.83 -17.52 -5.00
C ASN A 361 -2.61 -17.30 -5.92
N CYS A 362 -2.81 -16.61 -7.05
CA CYS A 362 -1.78 -16.29 -8.05
C CYS A 362 -0.78 -17.42 -8.38
N ASN A 363 -1.21 -18.67 -8.19
CA ASN A 363 -0.50 -19.90 -8.50
C ASN A 363 0.92 -20.00 -7.92
N TYR A 364 1.20 -19.38 -6.77
CA TYR A 364 2.47 -19.61 -6.06
C TYR A 364 2.59 -21.04 -5.53
N GLY A 365 1.46 -21.71 -5.30
CA GLY A 365 1.38 -23.08 -4.79
C GLY A 365 0.95 -23.18 -3.32
N ALA A 366 0.88 -22.04 -2.60
CA ALA A 366 0.47 -21.98 -1.19
C ALA A 366 -1.06 -21.79 -0.97
N GLY A 367 -1.84 -21.67 -2.04
CA GLY A 367 -3.26 -21.33 -1.98
C GLY A 367 -3.52 -19.82 -1.95
N SER A 368 -4.77 -19.43 -1.73
CA SER A 368 -5.17 -18.02 -1.63
C SER A 368 -4.45 -17.28 -0.51
N GLY A 369 -3.95 -16.09 -0.81
CA GLY A 369 -3.45 -15.14 0.18
C GLY A 369 -1.94 -15.07 0.32
N TRP A 370 -1.19 -15.68 -0.59
CA TRP A 370 0.28 -15.68 -0.61
C TRP A 370 0.82 -15.72 -2.04
N GLY A 371 2.03 -15.19 -2.22
CA GLY A 371 2.73 -15.13 -3.50
C GLY A 371 1.91 -14.44 -4.58
N ASN A 372 1.30 -13.31 -4.23
CA ASN A 372 0.34 -12.59 -5.06
C ASN A 372 0.76 -11.13 -5.32
N ILE A 373 2.07 -10.85 -5.26
CA ILE A 373 2.65 -9.61 -5.79
C ILE A 373 2.25 -9.46 -7.26
N THR A 374 1.70 -8.31 -7.58
CA THR A 374 1.17 -8.02 -8.91
C THR A 374 2.26 -7.56 -9.85
N GLY A 375 2.25 -7.98 -11.11
CA GLY A 375 3.28 -7.66 -12.10
C GLY A 375 4.64 -8.32 -11.82
N GLY A 376 5.39 -8.59 -12.89
CA GLY A 376 6.74 -9.15 -12.78
C GLY A 376 7.77 -8.09 -12.35
N HIS A 377 7.65 -6.87 -12.85
CA HIS A 377 8.60 -5.78 -12.60
C HIS A 377 8.72 -5.45 -11.10
N LYS A 378 7.63 -5.62 -10.34
CA LYS A 378 7.59 -5.43 -8.88
C LYS A 378 8.35 -6.50 -8.09
N GLN A 379 8.63 -7.64 -8.73
CA GLN A 379 9.44 -8.72 -8.15
C GLN A 379 10.94 -8.56 -8.44
N GLY A 380 11.36 -7.45 -9.06
CA GLY A 380 12.76 -7.12 -9.29
C GLY A 380 13.59 -7.11 -8.01
N LYS A 381 14.88 -7.40 -8.13
CA LYS A 381 15.81 -7.43 -6.99
C LYS A 381 16.15 -6.02 -6.54
N ASN A 382 16.29 -5.12 -7.50
CA ASN A 382 16.80 -3.77 -7.28
C ASN A 382 15.68 -2.74 -7.09
N VAL A 383 14.41 -3.16 -7.11
CA VAL A 383 13.22 -2.30 -6.97
C VAL A 383 12.60 -2.43 -5.58
N ILE A 384 11.71 -1.51 -5.22
CA ILE A 384 10.91 -1.55 -4.00
C ILE A 384 9.45 -1.84 -4.35
N ALA A 385 8.86 -2.88 -3.76
CA ALA A 385 7.43 -3.14 -3.74
C ALA A 385 6.86 -2.81 -2.36
N THR A 386 5.74 -2.10 -2.33
CA THR A 386 5.21 -1.47 -1.12
C THR A 386 3.86 -2.04 -0.69
N ALA A 387 3.80 -2.58 0.53
CA ALA A 387 2.58 -3.07 1.18
C ALA A 387 1.72 -1.91 1.70
N ASN A 388 0.40 -2.14 1.81
CA ASN A 388 -0.55 -1.19 2.36
C ASN A 388 -0.90 -1.56 3.82
N VAL A 389 -0.64 -0.64 4.75
CA VAL A 389 -1.13 -0.70 6.13
C VAL A 389 -2.17 0.38 6.41
N THR A 390 -2.95 0.19 7.48
CA THR A 390 -3.87 1.20 8.00
C THR A 390 -3.17 2.21 8.90
N GLY A 391 -3.88 3.26 9.32
CA GLY A 391 -3.37 4.23 10.31
C GLY A 391 -3.01 3.59 11.66
N ALA A 392 -3.45 2.36 11.91
CA ALA A 392 -3.10 1.56 13.09
C ALA A 392 -1.99 0.53 12.83
N ASP A 393 -1.23 0.68 11.74
CA ASP A 393 -0.13 -0.20 11.34
C ASP A 393 -0.58 -1.66 11.08
N LEU A 394 -1.88 -1.90 10.89
CA LEU A 394 -2.41 -3.21 10.51
C LEU A 394 -2.33 -3.39 8.99
N ILE A 395 -1.87 -4.56 8.52
CA ILE A 395 -1.90 -4.88 7.09
C ILE A 395 -3.33 -4.81 6.54
N ALA A 396 -3.52 -4.08 5.45
CA ALA A 396 -4.80 -4.08 4.74
C ALA A 396 -5.06 -5.47 4.14
N GLY A 397 -6.29 -5.98 4.28
CA GLY A 397 -6.63 -7.32 3.79
C GLY A 397 -6.44 -7.49 2.28
N SER A 398 -6.57 -6.40 1.51
CA SER A 398 -6.32 -6.34 0.08
C SER A 398 -4.84 -6.29 -0.29
N SER A 399 -3.92 -5.92 0.61
CA SER A 399 -2.50 -5.78 0.28
C SER A 399 -1.93 -7.12 -0.17
N SER A 400 -1.35 -7.14 -1.38
CA SER A 400 -0.59 -8.27 -1.88
C SER A 400 0.58 -8.60 -0.96
N ARG A 401 0.92 -9.88 -0.92
CA ARG A 401 1.88 -10.54 -0.05
C ARG A 401 2.82 -11.35 -0.92
N GLY A 402 4.07 -11.41 -0.52
CA GLY A 402 5.01 -12.31 -1.15
C GLY A 402 4.79 -13.77 -0.75
N PRO A 403 5.79 -14.59 -0.99
CA PRO A 403 7.09 -14.25 -1.59
C PRO A 403 7.01 -13.79 -3.06
N ALA A 404 8.12 -13.33 -3.61
CA ALA A 404 8.30 -13.33 -5.06
C ALA A 404 8.20 -14.78 -5.61
N HIS A 405 8.03 -14.94 -6.92
CA HIS A 405 7.85 -16.25 -7.55
C HIS A 405 8.98 -17.23 -7.22
N ASP A 406 10.21 -16.75 -7.08
CA ASP A 406 11.39 -17.55 -6.72
C ASP A 406 11.64 -17.67 -5.21
N GLY A 407 10.74 -17.14 -4.37
CA GLY A 407 10.81 -17.26 -2.92
C GLY A 407 11.39 -16.06 -2.17
N ARG A 408 11.94 -15.05 -2.89
CA ARG A 408 12.50 -13.83 -2.28
C ARG A 408 11.47 -13.06 -1.46
N ILE A 409 11.97 -12.29 -0.49
CA ILE A 409 11.15 -11.40 0.34
C ILE A 409 10.55 -10.30 -0.54
N LYS A 410 9.22 -10.31 -0.64
CA LYS A 410 8.38 -9.23 -1.13
C LYS A 410 7.10 -9.17 -0.29
N PRO A 411 6.40 -8.03 -0.19
CA PRO A 411 6.90 -6.69 -0.52
C PRO A 411 8.19 -6.37 0.25
N ASP A 412 8.97 -5.38 -0.18
CA ASP A 412 10.21 -5.01 0.53
C ASP A 412 9.88 -4.21 1.80
N ILE A 413 8.84 -3.39 1.74
CA ILE A 413 8.46 -2.48 2.83
C ILE A 413 6.95 -2.27 2.88
N ALA A 414 6.46 -1.72 3.98
CA ALA A 414 5.08 -1.30 4.17
C ALA A 414 4.95 0.22 4.39
N ALA A 415 3.82 0.78 3.99
CA ALA A 415 3.46 2.18 4.22
C ALA A 415 1.95 2.34 4.34
N LEU A 416 1.49 3.40 5.04
CA LEU A 416 0.08 3.80 5.01
C LEU A 416 -0.41 3.93 3.57
N GLY A 417 -1.41 3.15 3.21
CA GLY A 417 -2.12 3.25 1.94
C GLY A 417 -3.64 3.15 2.12
N THR A 418 -4.15 3.16 3.34
CA THR A 418 -5.58 3.08 3.64
C THR A 418 -6.06 4.42 4.18
N ASN A 419 -7.13 4.94 3.59
CA ASN A 419 -7.72 6.24 3.89
C ASN A 419 -6.72 7.42 3.76
N VAL A 420 -5.83 7.35 2.77
CA VAL A 420 -4.85 8.43 2.53
C VAL A 420 -5.58 9.63 1.93
N TYR A 421 -5.53 10.78 2.59
CA TYR A 421 -6.10 12.05 2.11
C TYR A 421 -5.11 12.75 1.18
N SER A 422 -5.51 13.00 -0.06
CA SER A 422 -4.66 13.69 -1.04
C SER A 422 -5.45 14.38 -2.16
N CYS A 423 -4.73 15.04 -3.06
CA CYS A 423 -5.26 15.92 -4.09
C CYS A 423 -6.27 15.20 -4.99
N LEU A 424 -7.32 15.93 -5.36
CA LEU A 424 -8.35 15.54 -6.30
C LEU A 424 -8.65 16.72 -7.20
N SER A 425 -8.87 16.45 -8.47
CA SER A 425 -9.23 17.51 -9.39
C SER A 425 -10.73 17.83 -9.43
N PRO A 426 -11.11 19.10 -9.66
CA PRO A 426 -10.25 20.29 -9.67
C PRO A 426 -10.13 20.92 -8.28
N ASN A 427 -8.90 21.14 -7.79
CA ASN A 427 -8.61 21.81 -6.51
C ASN A 427 -9.50 21.33 -5.34
N ASP A 428 -9.49 20.03 -5.09
CA ASP A 428 -10.22 19.36 -4.02
C ASP A 428 -9.32 18.27 -3.40
N TYR A 429 -9.79 17.58 -2.37
CA TYR A 429 -9.08 16.45 -1.79
C TYR A 429 -10.04 15.31 -1.48
N ARG A 430 -9.51 14.09 -1.45
CA ARG A 430 -10.29 12.89 -1.09
C ARG A 430 -9.41 11.88 -0.38
N SER A 431 -10.03 11.04 0.45
CA SER A 431 -9.38 9.85 1.00
C SER A 431 -9.54 8.64 0.08
N ILE A 432 -8.44 8.02 -0.35
CA ILE A 432 -8.42 6.79 -1.16
C ILE A 432 -7.62 5.68 -0.46
N THR A 433 -7.98 4.42 -0.73
CA THR A 433 -7.33 3.23 -0.18
C THR A 433 -6.74 2.33 -1.27
N GLY A 434 -5.48 1.92 -1.10
CA GLY A 434 -4.81 0.91 -1.89
C GLY A 434 -3.29 0.90 -1.66
N THR A 435 -2.62 -0.17 -2.11
CA THR A 435 -1.16 -0.12 -2.27
C THR A 435 -0.71 0.99 -3.23
N SER A 436 -1.63 1.46 -4.08
CA SER A 436 -1.47 2.65 -4.91
C SER A 436 -1.24 3.95 -4.14
N MET A 437 -1.67 4.04 -2.88
CA MET A 437 -1.43 5.20 -2.01
C MET A 437 -0.23 4.97 -1.08
N ALA A 438 0.14 3.72 -0.81
CA ALA A 438 1.35 3.40 -0.06
C ALA A 438 2.63 3.65 -0.90
N CYS A 439 2.62 3.27 -2.17
CA CYS A 439 3.70 3.49 -3.14
C CYS A 439 4.18 4.96 -3.24
N PRO A 440 3.31 5.95 -3.52
CA PRO A 440 3.71 7.36 -3.56
C PRO A 440 4.19 7.87 -2.21
N GLY A 441 3.64 7.33 -1.10
CA GLY A 441 4.14 7.62 0.24
C GLY A 441 5.62 7.27 0.39
N ILE A 442 6.03 6.09 -0.07
CA ILE A 442 7.45 5.68 -0.07
C ILE A 442 8.29 6.52 -1.04
N ALA A 443 7.77 6.84 -2.22
CA ALA A 443 8.49 7.68 -3.18
C ALA A 443 8.80 9.07 -2.63
N GLY A 444 7.84 9.71 -1.96
CA GLY A 444 8.06 11.00 -1.32
C GLY A 444 8.96 10.91 -0.08
N VAL A 445 8.85 9.87 0.75
CA VAL A 445 9.81 9.63 1.84
C VAL A 445 11.24 9.47 1.30
N LEU A 446 11.42 8.73 0.21
CA LEU A 446 12.72 8.62 -0.45
C LEU A 446 13.19 9.98 -0.95
N ALA A 447 12.33 10.81 -1.54
CA ALA A 447 12.72 12.15 -1.97
C ALA A 447 13.26 13.00 -0.80
N GLN A 448 12.61 12.97 0.37
CA GLN A 448 13.14 13.62 1.58
C GLN A 448 14.48 13.02 2.02
N LEU A 449 14.67 11.70 1.93
CA LEU A 449 15.93 11.07 2.31
C LEU A 449 17.07 11.35 1.30
N TYR A 450 16.78 11.51 0.01
CA TYR A 450 17.74 11.96 -0.99
C TYR A 450 18.19 13.39 -0.71
N ASP A 451 17.25 14.27 -0.38
CA ASP A 451 17.53 15.64 0.08
C ASP A 451 18.42 15.62 1.35
N ALA A 452 18.03 14.84 2.37
CA ALA A 452 18.85 14.64 3.57
C ALA A 452 20.26 14.16 3.25
N TYR A 453 20.41 13.20 2.32
CA TYR A 453 21.72 12.70 1.91
C TYR A 453 22.55 13.80 1.24
N LYS A 454 21.97 14.54 0.28
CA LYS A 454 22.65 15.65 -0.41
C LYS A 454 23.11 16.72 0.59
N GLN A 455 22.26 17.11 1.55
CA GLN A 455 22.61 18.09 2.58
C GLN A 455 23.76 17.61 3.49
N ASN A 456 23.81 16.31 3.81
CA ASN A 456 24.84 15.75 4.71
C ASN A 456 26.10 15.25 3.98
N ASN A 457 26.10 15.18 2.64
CA ASN A 457 27.21 14.63 1.84
C ASN A 457 27.70 15.60 0.76
N ALA A 458 27.74 16.90 1.06
CA ALA A 458 28.26 17.95 0.19
C ALA A 458 27.61 18.01 -1.21
N GLY A 459 26.31 17.71 -1.28
CA GLY A 459 25.53 17.69 -2.52
C GLY A 459 25.70 16.44 -3.37
N ASN A 460 26.49 15.45 -2.94
CA ASN A 460 26.65 14.19 -3.68
C ASN A 460 25.35 13.38 -3.67
N GLU A 461 25.11 12.67 -4.77
CA GLU A 461 23.95 11.78 -4.88
C GLU A 461 24.25 10.41 -4.28
N PRO A 462 23.30 9.79 -3.56
CA PRO A 462 23.46 8.43 -3.07
C PRO A 462 23.24 7.40 -4.19
N ALA A 463 23.78 6.20 -4.00
CA ALA A 463 23.36 5.06 -4.81
C ALA A 463 21.90 4.70 -4.50
N GLY A 464 21.11 4.31 -5.52
CA GLY A 464 19.73 3.90 -5.32
C GLY A 464 19.59 2.68 -4.40
N GLY A 465 20.45 1.69 -4.60
CA GLY A 465 20.52 0.49 -3.73
C GLY A 465 20.84 0.83 -2.27
N LEU A 466 21.67 1.84 -2.00
CA LEU A 466 21.95 2.33 -0.65
C LEU A 466 20.69 2.93 -0.01
N MET A 467 19.94 3.76 -0.75
CA MET A 467 18.73 4.39 -0.22
C MET A 467 17.63 3.36 0.08
N LYS A 468 17.51 2.33 -0.76
CA LYS A 468 16.68 1.14 -0.48
C LYS A 468 17.14 0.46 0.81
N ALA A 469 18.44 0.22 0.99
CA ALA A 469 18.99 -0.44 2.18
C ALA A 469 18.77 0.37 3.47
N ILE A 470 19.01 1.69 3.44
CA ILE A 470 18.75 2.59 4.57
C ILE A 470 17.28 2.50 4.97
N LEU A 471 16.37 2.61 4.00
CA LEU A 471 14.94 2.62 4.28
C LEU A 471 14.47 1.27 4.87
N MET A 472 14.90 0.13 4.29
CA MET A 472 14.52 -1.20 4.79
C MET A 472 15.14 -1.52 6.16
N ASN A 473 16.42 -1.20 6.37
CA ASN A 473 17.07 -1.47 7.65
C ASN A 473 16.43 -0.69 8.80
N ASN A 474 15.92 0.51 8.50
CA ASN A 474 15.36 1.42 9.49
C ASN A 474 13.84 1.31 9.67
N ALA A 475 13.15 0.47 8.91
CA ALA A 475 11.72 0.27 9.05
C ALA A 475 11.34 -0.25 10.46
N ASP A 476 10.13 0.08 10.92
CA ASP A 476 9.56 -0.49 12.14
C ASP A 476 9.00 -1.88 11.87
N ASP A 477 9.51 -2.87 12.59
CA ASP A 477 9.10 -4.26 12.44
C ASP A 477 7.62 -4.42 12.85
N LEU A 478 6.84 -5.09 12.00
CA LEU A 478 5.41 -5.30 12.17
C LEU A 478 5.06 -6.72 11.77
N GLY A 479 4.02 -7.28 12.41
CA GLY A 479 3.59 -8.63 12.12
C GLY A 479 4.41 -9.67 12.88
N ASN A 480 5.04 -10.58 12.16
CA ASN A 480 5.91 -11.58 12.78
C ASN A 480 7.26 -10.93 13.13
N PRO A 481 7.97 -11.36 14.19
CA PRO A 481 9.31 -10.84 14.48
C PRO A 481 10.30 -11.09 13.33
N GLY A 482 11.00 -10.04 12.93
CA GLY A 482 11.89 -10.02 11.76
C GLY A 482 11.12 -9.82 10.45
N PRO A 483 11.82 -9.82 9.31
CA PRO A 483 11.16 -9.63 8.02
C PRO A 483 10.10 -10.71 7.77
N ASP A 484 8.99 -10.35 7.12
CA ASP A 484 7.93 -11.28 6.75
C ASP A 484 7.34 -11.03 5.35
N PHE A 485 6.58 -11.99 4.81
CA PHE A 485 6.00 -11.88 3.46
C PHE A 485 4.75 -10.98 3.38
N LYS A 486 4.36 -10.29 4.45
CA LYS A 486 3.22 -9.35 4.48
C LYS A 486 3.69 -7.90 4.53
N TYR A 487 4.61 -7.58 5.44
CA TYR A 487 5.12 -6.24 5.71
C TYR A 487 6.53 -6.02 5.14
N GLY A 488 7.18 -7.07 4.63
CA GLY A 488 8.57 -6.99 4.20
C GLY A 488 9.49 -6.80 5.40
N TYR A 489 10.38 -5.80 5.34
CA TYR A 489 11.22 -5.40 6.46
C TYR A 489 10.51 -4.51 7.49
N GLY A 490 9.23 -4.22 7.30
CA GLY A 490 8.41 -3.43 8.21
C GLY A 490 7.85 -2.16 7.59
N ARG A 491 7.25 -1.29 8.41
CA ARG A 491 6.75 0.01 7.97
C ARG A 491 7.86 1.05 7.90
N ALA A 492 7.91 1.84 6.83
CA ALA A 492 8.86 2.93 6.68
C ALA A 492 8.93 3.86 7.91
N ASN A 493 10.16 4.22 8.29
CA ASN A 493 10.46 5.18 9.36
C ASN A 493 11.52 6.16 8.84
N ALA A 494 11.05 7.32 8.40
CA ALA A 494 11.87 8.36 7.80
C ALA A 494 12.82 9.02 8.82
N LEU A 495 12.40 9.17 10.08
CA LEU A 495 13.24 9.74 11.14
C LEU A 495 14.47 8.87 11.43
N ARG A 496 14.28 7.57 11.64
CA ARG A 496 15.40 6.65 11.88
C ARG A 496 16.31 6.55 10.66
N SER A 497 15.74 6.58 9.46
CA SER A 497 16.48 6.61 8.19
C SER A 497 17.33 7.88 8.05
N ALA A 498 16.77 9.05 8.36
CA ALA A 498 17.49 10.32 8.34
C ALA A 498 18.62 10.35 9.37
N LYS A 499 18.40 9.83 10.59
CA LYS A 499 19.45 9.69 11.60
C LYS A 499 20.62 8.83 11.12
N ALA A 500 20.36 7.73 10.39
CA ALA A 500 21.43 6.90 9.83
C ALA A 500 22.27 7.67 8.79
N ILE A 501 21.64 8.53 7.99
CA ILE A 501 22.31 9.42 7.02
C ILE A 501 23.15 10.47 7.76
N GLU A 502 22.54 11.20 8.70
CA GLU A 502 23.18 12.29 9.45
C GLU A 502 24.41 11.82 10.23
N ASN A 503 24.33 10.62 10.82
CA ASN A 503 25.44 10.05 11.59
C ASN A 503 26.44 9.28 10.71
N ASN A 504 26.23 9.24 9.38
CA ASN A 504 27.04 8.50 8.43
C ASN A 504 27.24 7.03 8.84
N TRP A 505 26.16 6.36 9.26
CA TRP A 505 26.15 4.94 9.64
C TRP A 505 26.04 4.02 8.42
N ILE A 506 26.97 4.24 7.49
CA ILE A 506 27.00 3.66 6.16
C ILE A 506 28.46 3.37 5.81
N VAL A 507 28.71 2.18 5.26
CA VAL A 507 29.97 1.83 4.60
C VAL A 507 29.64 1.25 3.23
N ALA A 508 30.34 1.71 2.20
CA ALA A 508 30.33 1.14 0.86
C ALA A 508 31.65 0.41 0.62
N ASP A 509 31.59 -0.82 0.14
CA ASP A 509 32.79 -1.56 -0.29
C ASP A 509 32.45 -2.50 -1.45
N ASN A 510 33.38 -3.38 -1.82
CA ASN A 510 33.26 -4.32 -2.92
C ASN A 510 33.86 -5.67 -2.54
N VAL A 511 33.24 -6.75 -3.00
CA VAL A 511 33.74 -8.11 -2.77
C VAL A 511 33.76 -8.91 -4.06
N SER A 512 34.87 -9.64 -4.26
CA SER A 512 35.05 -10.53 -5.41
C SER A 512 34.72 -11.98 -5.04
N GLN A 513 34.56 -12.84 -6.05
CA GLN A 513 34.36 -14.28 -5.87
C GLN A 513 35.38 -14.89 -4.89
N ASN A 514 34.89 -15.64 -3.92
CA ASN A 514 35.66 -16.32 -2.87
C ASN A 514 36.55 -15.38 -2.03
N GLN A 515 36.32 -14.07 -2.07
CA GLN A 515 36.97 -13.12 -1.17
C GLN A 515 36.05 -12.83 0.02
N THR A 516 36.66 -12.42 1.11
CA THR A 516 35.97 -12.01 2.33
C THR A 516 36.42 -10.61 2.67
N ASP A 517 35.44 -9.76 2.94
CA ASP A 517 35.64 -8.43 3.48
C ASP A 517 35.11 -8.36 4.93
N THR A 518 35.58 -7.40 5.72
CA THR A 518 35.21 -7.26 7.13
C THR A 518 35.06 -5.80 7.51
N ILE A 519 33.81 -5.41 7.76
CA ILE A 519 33.45 -4.06 8.22
C ILE A 519 33.31 -4.07 9.74
N SER A 520 33.89 -3.08 10.42
CA SER A 520 33.79 -2.96 11.88
C SER A 520 32.81 -1.86 12.27
N ILE A 521 31.88 -2.19 13.18
CA ILE A 521 30.88 -1.28 13.73
C ILE A 521 31.12 -1.17 15.23
N VAL A 522 31.34 0.05 15.72
CA VAL A 522 31.46 0.30 17.17
C VAL A 522 30.07 0.49 17.75
N VAL A 523 29.62 -0.47 18.56
CA VAL A 523 28.28 -0.50 19.15
C VAL A 523 28.35 -0.04 20.61
N PRO A 524 27.64 1.03 20.98
CA PRO A 524 27.52 1.47 22.38
C PRO A 524 26.85 0.43 23.27
N ALA A 525 27.17 0.44 24.57
CA ALA A 525 26.41 -0.34 25.55
C ALA A 525 25.06 0.34 25.87
N GLY A 526 24.07 -0.46 26.28
CA GLY A 526 22.80 0.06 26.79
C GLY A 526 21.75 0.36 25.72
N LEU A 527 21.92 -0.13 24.49
CA LEU A 527 20.92 -0.01 23.42
C LEU A 527 19.71 -0.92 23.65
N GLY A 528 18.56 -0.54 23.08
CA GLY A 528 17.37 -1.36 22.94
C GLY A 528 17.53 -2.39 21.83
N GLU A 529 18.05 -1.97 20.68
CA GLU A 529 18.28 -2.84 19.53
C GLU A 529 19.45 -2.31 18.67
N LEU A 530 20.23 -3.23 18.11
CA LEU A 530 21.14 -2.97 16.98
C LEU A 530 20.50 -3.52 15.71
N ARG A 531 20.43 -2.70 14.66
CA ARG A 531 19.97 -3.11 13.33
C ARG A 531 21.11 -2.94 12.33
N VAL A 532 21.43 -3.96 11.55
CA VAL A 532 22.48 -3.94 10.52
C VAL A 532 21.91 -4.58 9.26
N MET A 533 22.19 -3.99 8.10
CA MET A 533 21.84 -4.57 6.80
C MET A 533 23.03 -4.53 5.87
N VAL A 534 23.28 -5.66 5.21
CA VAL A 534 24.16 -5.77 4.04
C VAL A 534 23.26 -5.83 2.81
N SER A 535 23.48 -4.99 1.81
CA SER A 535 22.64 -4.94 0.62
C SER A 535 23.44 -4.56 -0.62
N TRP A 536 23.01 -5.02 -1.79
CA TRP A 536 23.67 -4.71 -3.06
C TRP A 536 22.68 -4.61 -4.21
N THR A 537 23.00 -3.77 -5.19
CA THR A 537 22.33 -3.76 -6.49
C THR A 537 22.87 -4.95 -7.29
N ASP A 538 22.07 -6.01 -7.40
CA ASP A 538 22.48 -7.28 -7.99
C ASP A 538 22.35 -7.21 -9.53
N PRO A 539 23.33 -7.70 -10.32
CA PRO A 539 23.23 -7.78 -11.77
C PRO A 539 21.95 -8.46 -12.23
N GLN A 540 21.38 -7.99 -13.33
CA GLN A 540 20.14 -8.54 -13.87
C GLN A 540 20.23 -10.04 -14.16
N ALA A 541 19.15 -10.78 -13.89
CA ALA A 541 19.11 -12.21 -14.09
C ALA A 541 18.70 -12.58 -15.54
N LEU A 542 18.99 -13.82 -15.94
CA LEU A 542 18.35 -14.40 -17.13
C LEU A 542 16.88 -14.70 -16.81
N VAL A 543 15.97 -14.34 -17.71
CA VAL A 543 14.50 -14.49 -17.54
C VAL A 543 14.07 -15.93 -17.27
N ASN A 544 14.81 -16.92 -17.79
CA ASN A 544 14.52 -18.34 -17.61
C ASN A 544 15.29 -18.98 -16.44
N ALA A 545 15.97 -18.20 -15.59
CA ALA A 545 16.61 -18.71 -14.39
C ALA A 545 15.56 -19.13 -13.35
N GLY A 546 15.80 -20.24 -12.64
CA GLY A 546 14.92 -20.70 -11.56
C GLY A 546 14.97 -19.81 -10.32
N THR A 547 16.02 -18.99 -10.19
CA THR A 547 16.25 -18.02 -9.12
C THR A 547 16.82 -16.75 -9.75
N ALA A 548 16.33 -15.59 -9.32
CA ALA A 548 16.78 -14.33 -9.89
C ALA A 548 18.15 -13.88 -9.35
N LEU A 549 18.52 -14.26 -8.13
CA LEU A 549 19.81 -13.87 -7.53
C LEU A 549 20.99 -14.30 -8.41
N VAL A 550 21.88 -13.37 -8.75
CA VAL A 550 23.06 -13.61 -9.61
C VAL A 550 24.33 -13.64 -8.77
N ASN A 551 24.58 -12.56 -8.03
CA ASN A 551 25.66 -12.50 -7.06
C ASN A 551 25.09 -12.80 -5.67
N ASP A 552 25.62 -13.84 -5.04
CA ASP A 552 25.31 -14.32 -3.69
C ASP A 552 26.42 -13.87 -2.73
N LEU A 553 26.09 -12.93 -1.85
CA LEU A 553 26.95 -12.50 -0.76
C LEU A 553 26.39 -13.06 0.55
N ASN A 554 27.24 -13.77 1.30
CA ASN A 554 26.87 -14.30 2.60
C ASN A 554 27.54 -13.47 3.69
N ALA A 555 26.74 -12.76 4.50
CA ALA A 555 27.23 -11.99 5.63
C ALA A 555 27.04 -12.73 6.97
N THR A 556 27.93 -12.43 7.92
CA THR A 556 27.81 -12.87 9.30
C THR A 556 28.21 -11.74 10.23
N LEU A 557 27.38 -11.49 11.24
CA LEU A 557 27.67 -10.53 12.30
C LEU A 557 28.40 -11.24 13.44
N VAL A 558 29.51 -10.70 13.92
CA VAL A 558 30.36 -11.32 14.94
C VAL A 558 30.70 -10.33 16.04
N LEU A 559 30.64 -10.78 17.29
CA LEU A 559 31.24 -10.12 18.45
C LEU A 559 31.99 -11.18 19.26
N ASP A 560 33.32 -11.04 19.36
CA ASP A 560 34.20 -12.01 20.01
C ASP A 560 33.97 -13.46 19.52
N ALA A 561 33.43 -14.33 20.37
CA ALA A 561 33.12 -15.73 20.05
C ALA A 561 31.66 -15.95 19.61
N GLN A 562 30.82 -14.91 19.66
CA GLN A 562 29.42 -14.97 19.24
C GLN A 562 29.28 -14.60 17.77
N SER A 563 28.45 -15.35 17.04
CA SER A 563 28.15 -15.10 15.64
C SER A 563 26.65 -15.20 15.38
N TRP A 564 26.13 -14.32 14.53
CA TRP A 564 24.74 -14.32 14.09
C TRP A 564 24.68 -14.31 12.57
N ASN A 565 23.86 -15.20 12.03
CA ASN A 565 23.45 -15.18 10.62
C ASN A 565 22.34 -14.13 10.39
N PRO A 566 22.07 -13.71 9.15
CA PRO A 566 20.95 -12.83 8.87
C PRO A 566 19.60 -13.54 9.09
N TRP A 567 18.53 -12.76 9.06
CA TRP A 567 17.17 -13.28 9.05
C TRP A 567 16.80 -13.79 7.66
N VAL A 568 16.25 -15.02 7.61
CA VAL A 568 15.68 -15.63 6.40
C VAL A 568 14.25 -16.10 6.64
N LEU A 569 13.47 -16.14 5.57
CA LEU A 569 12.13 -16.73 5.56
C LEU A 569 12.13 -18.09 4.87
N ASN A 570 11.13 -18.92 5.18
CA ASN A 570 10.93 -20.20 4.52
C ASN A 570 9.94 -20.04 3.35
N PRO A 571 10.39 -20.06 2.08
CA PRO A 571 9.52 -19.87 0.92
C PRO A 571 8.73 -21.14 0.54
N THR A 572 8.73 -22.20 1.35
CA THR A 572 7.94 -23.41 1.05
C THR A 572 6.48 -23.04 0.84
N ALA A 573 5.90 -23.44 -0.30
CA ALA A 573 4.57 -23.05 -0.75
C ALA A 573 3.42 -23.65 0.09
N THR A 574 3.34 -23.26 1.36
CA THR A 574 2.26 -23.58 2.30
C THR A 574 1.99 -22.34 3.15
N ALA A 575 0.72 -22.03 3.42
CA ALA A 575 0.37 -20.88 4.24
C ALA A 575 1.06 -20.87 5.62
N THR A 576 1.29 -22.04 6.22
CA THR A 576 1.99 -22.16 7.50
C THR A 576 3.46 -21.75 7.41
N ALA A 577 4.20 -22.22 6.39
CA ALA A 577 5.61 -21.87 6.23
C ALA A 577 5.78 -20.38 5.89
N LEU A 578 4.92 -19.85 5.01
CA LEU A 578 4.96 -18.44 4.60
C LEU A 578 4.52 -17.47 5.71
N ASN A 579 3.82 -17.96 6.74
CA ASN A 579 3.41 -17.19 7.91
C ASN A 579 4.28 -17.48 9.15
N ALA A 580 5.37 -18.23 9.01
CA ALA A 580 6.28 -18.49 10.13
C ALA A 580 7.15 -17.26 10.43
N ASN A 581 7.71 -17.19 11.64
CA ASN A 581 8.70 -16.18 11.99
C ASN A 581 9.98 -16.38 11.18
N ALA A 582 10.71 -15.30 10.92
CA ALA A 582 12.04 -15.38 10.36
C ALA A 582 12.99 -16.20 11.25
N GLN A 583 13.97 -16.84 10.61
CA GLN A 583 14.96 -17.68 11.28
C GLN A 583 16.37 -17.22 10.93
N ARG A 584 17.34 -17.55 11.78
CA ARG A 584 18.75 -17.22 11.54
C ARG A 584 19.38 -18.29 10.66
N ALA A 585 19.70 -17.95 9.42
CA ALA A 585 20.43 -18.82 8.50
C ALA A 585 21.17 -18.01 7.44
N VAL A 586 22.00 -18.68 6.65
CA VAL A 586 22.62 -18.08 5.46
C VAL A 586 21.52 -17.76 4.44
N ASP A 587 21.52 -16.55 3.88
CA ASP A 587 20.52 -16.11 2.89
C ASP A 587 21.08 -16.16 1.47
N SER A 588 20.91 -17.30 0.80
CA SER A 588 21.31 -17.45 -0.61
C SER A 588 20.17 -17.15 -1.59
N LEU A 589 19.21 -16.30 -1.21
CA LEU A 589 18.05 -15.97 -2.04
C LEU A 589 17.84 -14.47 -2.23
N ASN A 590 18.09 -13.66 -1.21
CA ASN A 590 17.84 -12.21 -1.24
C ASN A 590 19.13 -11.42 -1.47
N ASN A 591 19.04 -10.26 -2.14
CA ASN A 591 20.14 -9.31 -2.28
C ASN A 591 20.21 -8.29 -1.12
N SER A 592 19.65 -8.65 0.03
CA SER A 592 19.64 -7.85 1.25
C SER A 592 19.54 -8.77 2.45
N GLU A 593 20.50 -8.65 3.36
CA GLU A 593 20.65 -9.50 4.54
C GLU A 593 20.59 -8.63 5.81
N GLN A 594 19.56 -8.84 6.64
CA GLN A 594 19.35 -8.04 7.85
C GLN A 594 19.71 -8.82 9.12
N PHE A 595 20.28 -8.10 10.08
CA PHE A 595 20.56 -8.54 11.44
C PHE A 595 19.91 -7.57 12.43
N THR A 596 19.05 -8.06 13.32
CA THR A 596 18.58 -7.29 14.47
C THR A 596 18.96 -7.96 15.78
N LEU A 597 19.57 -7.25 16.73
CA LEU A 597 19.93 -7.80 18.04
C LEU A 597 19.29 -6.95 19.13
N ALA A 598 18.36 -7.53 19.88
CA ALA A 598 17.79 -6.88 21.05
C ALA A 598 18.80 -6.82 22.19
N ASN A 599 18.86 -5.68 22.89
CA ASN A 599 19.75 -5.41 24.03
C ASN A 599 21.21 -5.84 23.77
N PRO A 600 21.85 -5.35 22.69
CA PRO A 600 23.20 -5.77 22.33
C PRO A 600 24.20 -5.31 23.41
N SER A 601 25.22 -6.14 23.67
CA SER A 601 26.35 -5.73 24.49
C SER A 601 27.20 -4.70 23.76
N GLY A 602 27.75 -3.72 24.47
CA GLY A 602 28.69 -2.78 23.86
C GLY A 602 29.97 -3.48 23.40
N GLY A 603 30.50 -3.10 22.24
CA GLY A 603 31.68 -3.73 21.65
C GLY A 603 31.94 -3.35 20.20
N THR A 604 33.01 -3.87 19.61
CA THR A 604 33.26 -3.72 18.17
C THR A 604 32.76 -4.96 17.45
N TYR A 605 31.61 -4.82 16.81
CA TYR A 605 31.03 -5.87 15.99
C TYR A 605 31.72 -5.89 14.63
N LYS A 606 31.86 -7.09 14.07
CA LYS A 606 32.39 -7.29 12.71
C LYS A 606 31.28 -7.85 11.83
N VAL A 607 31.02 -7.17 10.72
CA VAL A 607 30.21 -7.68 9.62
C VAL A 607 31.18 -8.31 8.63
N ILE A 608 31.22 -9.63 8.60
CA ILE A 608 32.05 -10.39 7.68
C ILE A 608 31.21 -10.65 6.43
N VAL A 609 31.63 -10.13 5.27
CA VAL A 609 30.90 -10.28 4.00
C VAL A 609 31.71 -11.16 3.06
N ASN A 610 31.16 -12.32 2.68
CA ASN A 610 31.80 -13.26 1.78
C ASN A 610 31.16 -13.23 0.40
N GLY A 611 31.97 -13.05 -0.65
CA GLY A 611 31.54 -13.19 -2.05
C GLY A 611 31.40 -14.65 -2.44
N ALA A 612 30.37 -15.34 -1.91
CA ALA A 612 30.20 -16.78 -2.04
C ALA A 612 30.05 -17.22 -3.49
N THR A 613 29.21 -16.52 -4.26
CA THR A 613 29.09 -16.70 -5.72
C THR A 613 28.96 -15.33 -6.38
N VAL A 614 30.00 -14.84 -7.04
CA VAL A 614 30.04 -13.53 -7.71
C VAL A 614 30.50 -13.70 -9.16
N PRO A 615 29.67 -14.30 -10.04
CA PRO A 615 29.99 -14.51 -11.45
C PRO A 615 30.11 -13.20 -12.23
N ALA A 616 29.48 -12.12 -11.76
CA ALA A 616 29.56 -10.78 -12.32
C ALA A 616 30.17 -9.82 -11.28
N GLY A 617 31.50 -9.87 -11.13
CA GLY A 617 32.22 -9.18 -10.06
C GLY A 617 33.26 -8.13 -10.51
N PRO A 618 33.82 -7.36 -9.56
CA PRO A 618 33.46 -7.36 -8.13
C PRO A 618 32.07 -6.78 -7.88
N GLN A 619 31.36 -7.29 -6.86
CA GLN A 619 30.05 -6.77 -6.45
C GLN A 619 30.25 -5.63 -5.45
N ALA A 620 29.81 -4.43 -5.79
CA ALA A 620 29.70 -3.33 -4.83
C ALA A 620 28.54 -3.61 -3.87
N TYR A 621 28.74 -3.34 -2.58
CA TYR A 621 27.74 -3.56 -1.55
C TYR A 621 27.79 -2.45 -0.50
N TRP A 622 26.71 -2.33 0.28
CA TRP A 622 26.60 -1.40 1.39
C TRP A 622 26.33 -2.13 2.69
N VAL A 623 26.95 -1.65 3.77
CA VAL A 623 26.56 -1.96 5.14
C VAL A 623 25.98 -0.70 5.75
N THR A 624 24.73 -0.76 6.20
CA THR A 624 24.12 0.31 6.99
C THR A 624 23.69 -0.22 8.33
N TRP A 625 23.78 0.59 9.38
CA TRP A 625 23.35 0.21 10.71
C TRP A 625 22.65 1.35 11.44
N SER A 626 21.89 0.98 12.47
CA SER A 626 21.22 1.92 13.36
C SER A 626 21.19 1.41 14.78
N PHE A 627 21.26 2.37 15.70
CA PHE A 627 21.13 2.14 17.12
C PHE A 627 19.74 2.58 17.55
N VAL A 628 18.94 1.63 18.06
CA VAL A 628 17.68 1.95 18.71
C VAL A 628 17.98 2.04 20.19
N GLU A 629 17.86 3.24 20.74
CA GLU A 629 18.08 3.48 22.17
C GLU A 629 16.98 2.82 23.01
N GLN A 630 17.23 2.68 24.32
CA GLN A 630 16.21 2.15 25.24
C GLN A 630 15.03 3.10 25.41
N ASP A 631 15.26 4.38 25.13
CA ASP A 631 14.35 5.47 25.42
C ASP A 631 13.12 5.50 24.49
N VAL A 632 12.15 6.30 24.90
CA VAL A 632 10.95 6.60 24.12
C VAL A 632 11.22 7.90 23.38
N GLU A 633 10.88 7.97 22.10
CA GLU A 633 11.05 9.18 21.29
C GLU A 633 9.69 9.61 20.72
N LEU A 634 9.26 10.83 21.04
CA LEU A 634 8.03 11.41 20.52
C LEU A 634 8.25 11.83 19.07
N THR A 635 7.43 11.30 18.16
CA THR A 635 7.59 11.50 16.71
C THR A 635 6.47 12.31 16.07
N TYR A 636 5.37 12.54 16.81
CA TYR A 636 4.37 13.54 16.47
C TYR A 636 3.48 13.86 17.68
N PRO A 637 3.16 15.14 17.92
CA PRO A 637 3.90 16.32 17.46
C PRO A 637 5.36 16.29 17.91
N VAL A 638 6.26 16.91 17.16
CA VAL A 638 7.70 17.00 17.50
C VAL A 638 8.09 18.36 18.09
N GLY A 639 7.31 19.40 17.81
CA GLY A 639 7.53 20.76 18.30
C GLY A 639 7.31 21.81 17.22
N GLY A 640 6.87 23.00 17.63
CA GLY A 640 6.68 24.15 16.74
C GLY A 640 5.42 24.09 15.86
N GLU A 641 4.71 22.96 15.83
CA GLU A 641 3.45 22.86 15.10
C GLU A 641 2.37 23.76 15.73
N VAL A 642 1.49 24.31 14.87
CA VAL A 642 0.27 25.00 15.29
C VAL A 642 -0.92 24.09 15.04
N LEU A 643 -1.54 23.64 16.12
CA LEU A 643 -2.62 22.66 16.09
C LEU A 643 -3.99 23.35 15.99
N PRO A 644 -4.94 22.82 15.20
CA PRO A 644 -6.31 23.34 15.19
C PRO A 644 -6.98 23.15 16.57
N ALA A 645 -7.44 24.25 17.17
CA ALA A 645 -8.09 24.21 18.48
C ALA A 645 -9.38 23.38 18.46
N SER A 646 -9.70 22.71 19.59
CA SER A 646 -10.91 21.87 19.72
C SER A 646 -11.00 20.71 18.74
N THR A 647 -9.87 20.26 18.18
CA THR A 647 -9.78 19.05 17.35
C THR A 647 -9.10 17.90 18.08
N THR A 648 -9.13 16.70 17.49
CA THR A 648 -8.39 15.55 17.99
C THR A 648 -7.27 15.22 17.02
N ILE A 649 -6.04 15.19 17.54
CA ILE A 649 -4.85 14.82 16.76
C ILE A 649 -4.29 13.47 17.24
N PRO A 650 -3.59 12.71 16.38
CA PRO A 650 -2.79 11.60 16.86
C PRO A 650 -1.60 12.12 17.67
N VAL A 651 -1.11 11.31 18.60
CA VAL A 651 0.20 11.47 19.23
C VAL A 651 0.95 10.18 19.01
N ARG A 652 2.19 10.26 18.52
CA ARG A 652 2.99 9.11 18.11
C ARG A 652 4.38 9.13 18.67
N TRP A 653 4.92 7.94 18.85
CA TRP A 653 6.26 7.74 19.39
C TRP A 653 6.87 6.47 18.83
N ASP A 654 8.20 6.44 18.87
CA ASP A 654 8.99 5.25 18.68
C ASP A 654 9.51 4.80 20.05
N ALA A 655 9.60 3.49 20.25
CA ALA A 655 10.13 2.89 21.46
C ALA A 655 10.54 1.45 21.15
N PRO A 656 11.58 0.91 21.79
CA PRO A 656 11.88 -0.51 21.71
C PRO A 656 10.79 -1.32 22.40
N ASP A 657 10.75 -2.62 22.11
CA ASP A 657 9.81 -3.54 22.73
C ASP A 657 10.00 -3.62 24.25
N GLY A 658 8.89 -3.71 24.96
CA GLY A 658 8.87 -3.73 26.42
C GLY A 658 7.49 -4.10 26.96
N THR A 659 7.40 -4.23 28.28
CA THR A 659 6.16 -4.63 28.99
C THR A 659 5.49 -3.49 29.74
N GLY A 660 6.17 -2.34 29.89
CA GLY A 660 5.63 -1.16 30.58
C GLY A 660 4.65 -0.37 29.72
N THR A 661 3.59 0.15 30.35
CA THR A 661 2.65 1.09 29.70
C THR A 661 3.28 2.45 29.47
N PHE A 662 2.77 3.18 28.48
CA PHE A 662 3.13 4.57 28.26
C PHE A 662 2.14 5.50 28.94
N THR A 663 2.62 6.53 29.61
CA THR A 663 1.80 7.63 30.14
C THR A 663 2.01 8.86 29.28
N LEU A 664 0.92 9.43 28.78
CA LEU A 664 0.94 10.64 27.97
C LEU A 664 0.35 11.81 28.74
N GLU A 665 1.05 12.93 28.68
CA GLU A 665 0.76 14.12 29.46
C GLU A 665 0.90 15.38 28.60
N TYR A 666 0.17 16.43 28.99
CA TYR A 666 0.33 17.75 28.41
C TYR A 666 0.54 18.81 29.50
N SER A 667 1.15 19.93 29.13
CA SER A 667 1.30 21.10 29.98
C SER A 667 1.11 22.38 29.17
N ASN A 668 0.47 23.39 29.76
CA ASN A 668 0.26 24.70 29.11
C ASN A 668 1.42 25.67 29.34
N ASN A 669 2.51 25.26 29.97
CA ASN A 669 3.70 26.09 30.17
C ASN A 669 4.98 25.28 30.48
N GLY A 670 4.95 23.95 30.32
CA GLY A 670 6.01 23.05 30.77
C GLY A 670 6.12 22.87 32.29
N GLY A 671 5.17 23.43 33.06
CA GLY A 671 5.11 23.34 34.51
C GLY A 671 4.35 22.11 35.00
N ALA A 672 3.10 22.30 35.46
CA ALA A 672 2.26 21.20 35.89
C ALA A 672 1.84 20.35 34.68
N TRP A 673 2.01 19.04 34.78
CA TRP A 673 1.67 18.06 33.75
C TRP A 673 0.33 17.39 34.09
N THR A 674 -0.54 17.26 33.08
CA THR A 674 -1.83 16.61 33.18
C THR A 674 -1.86 15.40 32.25
N SER A 675 -2.08 14.21 32.81
CA SER A 675 -2.24 13.01 31.98
C SER A 675 -3.55 13.04 31.21
N PHE A 676 -3.49 12.71 29.92
CA PHE A 676 -4.66 12.61 29.06
C PHE A 676 -4.87 11.18 28.51
N ALA A 677 -3.84 10.34 28.51
CA ALA A 677 -3.94 8.96 28.06
C ALA A 677 -2.90 8.05 28.73
N THR A 678 -3.24 6.76 28.79
CA THR A 678 -2.31 5.67 29.10
C THR A 678 -2.43 4.64 27.98
N ALA A 679 -1.31 4.29 27.37
CA ALA A 679 -1.26 3.35 26.24
C ALA A 679 -0.55 2.03 26.63
N ALA A 680 -0.97 0.93 25.99
CA ALA A 680 -0.36 -0.38 26.20
C ALA A 680 1.10 -0.40 25.73
N ALA A 681 1.89 -1.37 26.21
CA ALA A 681 3.34 -1.44 25.94
C ALA A 681 3.69 -1.63 24.44
N ASN A 682 2.79 -2.22 23.67
CA ASN A 682 2.90 -2.39 22.22
C ASN A 682 2.25 -1.26 21.41
N ALA A 683 1.63 -0.27 22.06
CA ALA A 683 1.09 0.88 21.36
C ALA A 683 2.23 1.81 20.89
N ARG A 684 2.03 2.44 19.73
CA ARG A 684 2.91 3.49 19.17
C ARG A 684 2.14 4.75 18.82
N GLN A 685 0.89 4.82 19.27
CA GLN A 685 0.04 5.97 19.09
C GLN A 685 -1.06 6.07 20.14
N ALA A 686 -1.55 7.29 20.35
CA ALA A 686 -2.72 7.66 21.12
C ALA A 686 -3.40 8.86 20.45
N THR A 687 -4.51 9.34 21.00
CA THR A 687 -5.17 10.57 20.55
C THR A 687 -5.10 11.64 21.64
N PHE A 688 -4.97 12.90 21.21
CA PHE A 688 -4.97 14.06 22.06
C PHE A 688 -6.02 15.05 21.59
N SER A 689 -6.90 15.47 22.50
CA SER A 689 -7.88 16.52 22.24
C SER A 689 -7.24 17.87 22.50
N VAL A 690 -7.03 18.64 21.45
CA VAL A 690 -6.44 19.98 21.49
C VAL A 690 -7.37 20.91 22.29
N PRO A 691 -6.87 21.66 23.29
CA PRO A 691 -7.69 22.57 24.06
C PRO A 691 -8.41 23.62 23.20
N ALA A 692 -9.51 24.17 23.72
CA ALA A 692 -10.19 25.29 23.10
C ALA A 692 -9.41 26.61 23.29
N GLY A 693 -9.65 27.57 22.40
CA GLY A 693 -9.03 28.90 22.45
C GLY A 693 -7.72 28.96 21.65
N ALA A 694 -6.78 29.78 22.11
CA ALA A 694 -5.47 29.92 21.49
C ALA A 694 -4.35 29.95 22.53
N SER A 695 -3.21 29.32 22.24
CA SER A 695 -1.99 29.37 23.04
C SER A 695 -0.76 29.04 22.19
N ASP A 696 0.43 29.46 22.63
CA ASP A 696 1.74 29.16 22.03
C ASP A 696 2.66 28.39 23.00
N SER A 697 2.08 27.85 24.08
CA SER A 697 2.81 27.32 25.23
C SER A 697 2.53 25.85 25.53
N LEU A 698 1.82 25.16 24.63
CA LEU A 698 1.46 23.76 24.81
C LEU A 698 2.72 22.89 24.69
N MET A 699 2.84 21.92 25.60
CA MET A 699 3.88 20.91 25.61
C MET A 699 3.23 19.54 25.74
N LEU A 700 3.75 18.56 25.02
CA LEU A 700 3.40 17.15 25.19
C LEU A 700 4.61 16.37 25.71
N ARG A 701 4.34 15.37 26.54
CA ARG A 701 5.34 14.43 27.07
C ARG A 701 4.78 13.02 27.04
N ILE A 702 5.65 12.09 26.71
CA ILE A 702 5.43 10.66 26.88
C ILE A 702 6.44 10.09 27.87
N SER A 703 6.02 9.11 28.66
CA SER A 703 6.92 8.41 29.58
C SER A 703 6.61 6.91 29.67
N ARG A 704 7.66 6.13 29.92
CA ARG A 704 7.59 4.69 30.23
C ARG A 704 8.59 4.38 31.34
N GLY A 705 8.10 4.18 32.55
CA GLY A 705 8.97 3.99 33.71
C GLY A 705 9.82 5.24 33.97
N THR A 706 11.14 5.12 33.89
CA THR A 706 12.09 6.24 34.06
C THR A 706 12.42 6.95 32.75
N GLN A 707 11.99 6.41 31.62
CA GLN A 707 12.22 7.00 30.29
C GLN A 707 11.13 8.02 30.02
N SER A 708 11.49 9.17 29.46
CA SER A 708 10.53 10.17 29.03
C SER A 708 11.08 11.02 27.91
N ASP A 709 10.20 11.46 27.03
CA ASP A 709 10.52 12.43 25.99
C ASP A 709 9.39 13.44 25.83
N SER A 710 9.72 14.64 25.38
CA SER A 710 8.81 15.75 25.21
C SER A 710 9.11 16.50 23.93
N VAL A 711 8.12 17.19 23.39
CA VAL A 711 8.31 18.05 22.21
C VAL A 711 9.54 18.96 22.36
N ASP A 712 10.34 19.06 21.30
CA ASP A 712 11.58 19.84 21.26
C ASP A 712 11.31 21.35 21.32
N PHE A 713 10.12 21.75 20.88
CA PHE A 713 9.67 23.13 20.84
C PHE A 713 8.20 23.23 21.28
N ARG A 714 7.81 24.37 21.83
CA ARG A 714 6.42 24.58 22.26
C ARG A 714 5.48 24.51 21.06
N LEU A 715 4.33 23.89 21.27
CA LEU A 715 3.26 23.79 20.30
C LEU A 715 2.34 25.01 20.43
N GLY A 716 1.90 25.51 19.29
CA GLY A 716 0.77 26.41 19.20
C GLY A 716 -0.54 25.65 19.09
N TYR A 717 -1.63 26.26 19.50
CA TYR A 717 -2.95 25.91 19.00
C TYR A 717 -3.81 27.16 18.86
N VAL A 718 -4.67 27.19 17.84
CA VAL A 718 -5.57 28.30 17.54
C VAL A 718 -6.74 27.81 16.69
N GLY A 719 -7.88 28.48 16.74
CA GLY A 719 -9.01 28.18 15.85
C GLY A 719 -8.72 28.58 14.40
N VAL A 720 -9.39 27.93 13.46
CA VAL A 720 -9.30 28.26 12.02
C VAL A 720 -10.22 29.46 11.71
N PRO A 721 -9.76 30.49 10.98
CA PRO A 721 -10.63 31.56 10.48
C PRO A 721 -11.82 31.01 9.69
N THR A 722 -13.01 31.54 9.95
CA THR A 722 -14.25 31.14 9.25
C THR A 722 -14.85 32.31 8.50
N ASN A 723 -15.81 32.03 7.60
CA ASN A 723 -16.53 33.05 6.86
C ASN A 723 -15.58 33.96 6.04
N LEU A 724 -14.70 33.33 5.27
CA LEU A 724 -13.84 34.02 4.31
C LEU A 724 -14.72 34.66 3.23
N ASN A 725 -14.66 35.99 3.13
CA ASN A 725 -15.48 36.77 2.21
C ASN A 725 -14.61 37.66 1.34
N MET A 726 -15.02 37.81 0.08
CA MET A 726 -14.52 38.86 -0.81
C MET A 726 -15.48 40.04 -0.75
N ASP A 727 -15.03 41.15 -0.14
CA ASP A 727 -15.86 42.33 0.09
C ASP A 727 -16.05 43.14 -1.22
N TRP A 728 -14.96 43.34 -1.95
CA TRP A 728 -14.93 44.02 -3.25
C TRP A 728 -13.68 43.65 -4.04
N ALA A 729 -13.74 43.78 -5.36
CA ALA A 729 -12.61 43.61 -6.28
C ALA A 729 -12.57 44.75 -7.30
N CYS A 730 -11.40 45.34 -7.45
CA CYS A 730 -11.02 46.34 -8.45
C CYS A 730 -9.94 45.75 -9.37
N PRO A 731 -9.64 46.39 -10.53
CA PRO A 731 -8.65 45.85 -11.46
C PRO A 731 -7.25 45.66 -10.86
N ASP A 732 -6.84 46.44 -9.87
CA ASP A 732 -5.48 46.39 -9.28
C ASP A 732 -5.47 45.92 -7.81
N SER A 733 -6.63 45.62 -7.23
CA SER A 733 -6.77 45.39 -5.80
C SER A 733 -8.07 44.68 -5.44
N PHE A 734 -8.08 43.93 -4.35
CA PHE A 734 -9.32 43.37 -3.78
C PHE A 734 -9.24 43.33 -2.26
N ARG A 735 -10.40 43.43 -1.60
CA ARG A 735 -10.51 43.34 -0.15
C ARG A 735 -11.22 42.07 0.26
N VAL A 736 -10.69 41.46 1.31
CA VAL A 736 -11.26 40.26 1.93
C VAL A 736 -11.49 40.48 3.41
N SER A 737 -12.42 39.72 3.98
CA SER A 737 -12.73 39.72 5.40
C SER A 737 -13.01 38.32 5.93
N TRP A 738 -12.90 38.14 7.25
CA TRP A 738 -13.16 36.86 7.94
C TRP A 738 -13.67 37.09 9.36
N ASN A 739 -14.16 36.03 10.00
CA ASN A 739 -14.53 36.09 11.41
C ASN A 739 -13.28 36.09 12.30
N MET A 740 -13.27 36.94 13.34
CA MET A 740 -12.20 36.89 14.32
C MET A 740 -12.15 35.55 15.04
N VAL A 741 -10.96 34.98 15.16
CA VAL A 741 -10.68 33.80 15.98
C VAL A 741 -10.41 34.23 17.42
N PRO A 742 -11.18 33.75 18.41
CA PRO A 742 -10.95 34.09 19.81
C PRO A 742 -9.54 33.71 20.28
N GLY A 743 -8.82 34.69 20.84
CA GLY A 743 -7.46 34.51 21.36
C GLY A 743 -6.34 34.64 20.32
N ALA A 744 -6.64 34.79 19.03
CA ALA A 744 -5.63 35.09 18.03
C ALA A 744 -5.05 36.50 18.23
N SER A 745 -3.71 36.61 18.20
CA SER A 745 -2.99 37.89 18.32
C SER A 745 -2.89 38.65 16.99
N GLY A 746 -3.10 37.96 15.88
CA GLY A 746 -3.09 38.46 14.51
C GLY A 746 -3.34 37.33 13.52
N TYR A 747 -3.27 37.66 12.24
CA TYR A 747 -3.49 36.76 11.11
C TYR A 747 -2.39 36.97 10.09
N VAL A 748 -1.86 35.88 9.54
CA VAL A 748 -0.92 35.94 8.43
C VAL A 748 -1.73 35.79 7.15
N VAL A 749 -1.70 36.79 6.28
CA VAL A 749 -2.40 36.71 5.00
C VAL A 749 -1.45 36.14 3.94
N TYR A 750 -1.98 35.25 3.10
CA TYR A 750 -1.20 34.52 2.11
C TYR A 750 -1.73 34.75 0.70
N LEU A 751 -0.82 34.72 -0.27
CA LEU A 751 -1.15 34.74 -1.70
C LEU A 751 -0.36 33.63 -2.40
N LEU A 752 -1.00 32.91 -3.32
CA LEU A 752 -0.33 31.85 -4.08
C LEU A 752 0.74 32.44 -5.00
N GLY A 753 2.00 32.25 -4.63
CA GLY A 753 3.18 32.66 -5.39
C GLY A 753 3.48 31.76 -6.58
N ALA A 754 4.77 31.58 -6.87
CA ALA A 754 5.20 30.73 -7.98
C ALA A 754 4.88 29.24 -7.72
N GLU A 755 5.03 28.81 -6.47
CA GLU A 755 5.00 27.39 -6.07
C GLU A 755 4.16 27.14 -4.81
N TYR A 756 4.14 28.10 -3.87
CA TYR A 756 3.53 27.94 -2.55
C TYR A 756 2.57 29.08 -2.21
N MET A 757 1.71 28.86 -1.22
CA MET A 757 1.02 29.95 -0.52
C MET A 757 2.06 30.75 0.28
N ASP A 758 2.48 31.88 -0.26
CA ASP A 758 3.50 32.72 0.35
C ASP A 758 2.85 33.72 1.31
N PRO A 759 3.40 33.89 2.54
CA PRO A 759 2.94 34.93 3.46
C PRO A 759 3.27 36.30 2.88
N ILE A 760 2.27 37.19 2.79
CA ILE A 760 2.44 38.53 2.23
C ILE A 760 2.40 39.65 3.27
N ASP A 761 1.67 39.46 4.38
CA ASP A 761 1.57 40.42 5.48
C ASP A 761 1.05 39.74 6.76
N THR A 762 1.15 40.42 7.90
CA THR A 762 0.53 40.02 9.17
C THR A 762 -0.33 41.16 9.71
N VAL A 763 -1.62 40.90 9.93
CA VAL A 763 -2.59 41.92 10.36
C VAL A 763 -3.29 41.54 11.65
N THR A 764 -3.69 42.54 12.44
CA THR A 764 -4.54 42.34 13.63
C THR A 764 -6.02 42.59 13.34
N THR A 765 -6.36 43.02 12.13
CA THR A 765 -7.73 43.28 11.68
C THR A 765 -8.33 42.04 11.01
N PRO A 766 -9.65 41.83 11.09
CA PRO A 766 -10.34 40.69 10.44
C PRO A 766 -10.59 40.93 8.94
N TRP A 767 -9.70 41.68 8.29
CA TRP A 767 -9.78 42.02 6.88
C TRP A 767 -8.41 42.48 6.37
N TYR A 768 -8.20 42.33 5.07
CA TYR A 768 -6.98 42.77 4.38
C TYR A 768 -7.30 43.25 2.96
N VAL A 769 -6.46 44.14 2.43
CA VAL A 769 -6.57 44.64 1.04
C VAL A 769 -5.32 44.22 0.28
N TYR A 770 -5.49 43.31 -0.67
CA TYR A 770 -4.46 42.93 -1.63
C TYR A 770 -4.32 44.04 -2.67
N GLN A 771 -3.10 44.51 -2.93
CA GLN A 771 -2.79 45.56 -3.90
C GLN A 771 -1.83 45.05 -4.98
N ASN A 772 -1.73 45.77 -6.10
CA ASN A 772 -0.88 45.43 -7.24
C ASN A 772 -1.20 44.06 -7.85
N ILE A 773 -2.48 43.68 -7.84
CA ILE A 773 -2.95 42.41 -8.34
C ILE A 773 -3.17 42.50 -9.86
N ASN A 774 -2.84 41.43 -10.57
CA ASN A 774 -3.15 41.30 -12.00
C ASN A 774 -4.57 40.72 -12.16
N PRO A 775 -5.53 41.47 -12.70
CA PRO A 775 -6.93 41.04 -12.79
C PRO A 775 -7.16 40.00 -13.90
N PHE A 776 -6.15 39.74 -14.73
CA PHE A 776 -6.19 38.75 -15.80
C PHE A 776 -5.69 37.37 -15.36
N LEU A 777 -5.23 37.23 -14.11
CA LEU A 777 -4.76 35.98 -13.54
C LEU A 777 -5.65 35.56 -12.38
N THR A 778 -5.96 34.26 -12.29
CA THR A 778 -6.62 33.70 -11.11
C THR A 778 -5.72 33.87 -9.89
N GLN A 779 -6.26 34.48 -8.83
CA GLN A 779 -5.57 34.69 -7.57
C GLN A 779 -6.15 33.78 -6.50
N TRP A 780 -5.27 33.08 -5.79
CA TRP A 780 -5.62 32.27 -4.63
C TRP A 780 -5.04 32.94 -3.39
N TRP A 781 -5.86 33.09 -2.37
CA TRP A 781 -5.52 33.77 -1.13
C TRP A 781 -6.07 32.99 0.07
N THR A 782 -5.41 33.09 1.22
CA THR A 782 -5.89 32.55 2.49
C THR A 782 -5.38 33.38 3.66
N VAL A 783 -5.75 33.02 4.89
CA VAL A 783 -5.47 33.77 6.13
C VAL A 783 -5.31 32.87 7.35
#